data_AF-A0A2M7KX97-F1
#
_entry.id   AF-A0A2M7KX97-F1
#
_cell.length_a   1.000
_cell.length_b   1.000
_cell.length_c   1.000
_cell.angle_alpha   90.00
_cell.angle_beta   90.00
_cell.angle_gamma   90.00
#
_symmetry.space_group_name_H-M   'P 1'
#
loop_
_entity.id
_entity.type
_entity.pdbx_description
1 polymer ?
#
loop_
_entity_poly.entity_id
_entity_poly.type
_entity_poly.pdbx_seq_one_letter_code
_entity_poly.pdbx_strand_id
1 'polypeptide(L)'
;MNSGSELTPPPKRPASMTDSRGIQYHAVAVIHMKHNYRMVLGMALGGIAPLLGSIAEAGEAPEPVRVNYARPFEPPNRPAFLPLPPGAVEPAGWLRDWCLAARDGFTGHMDEYDDEFKRAWAPDHKMTGEGLLWYKGAWPYEGGGYWFDGLARLGYALHDEALIAQAKRRLYAVADNMNTEGLLFLWWLKRSNLDDRKAVTAALEGWPLWACGLLGRAMSGFYSGSGDKHILDALLKAYGSDPDCLRSITGNVSNLWPAFDAYCWTGNQGIADALDAMFRQEGQRLPNLTRYRKAPDLSPGATVDNAHVVEFLECTTPWAVGYLWTGDRSFLEAAVGWHDLLERVALQPNGVPVSDEWYGPTGAFRGSETCDVAGYVWSQISLLQVTGEGRMADRLERAFFNAGPATVSRDFKTHVYFQSPNRFANLSPDFPHGPRASGGAYQPKHSPLCCTAALNRIVPWFVTHMWMATYDNGLAATCYGPCKVTALVADRVPVVLDCRTDYPFNETIDISVQPERETTFPVDFHIPGWCKAPSLSVNGTAVAVDPNDKGFARVNRSWRPGDSVQLRLPMAAMVRTGRDAATGAPYEGAHRATQVATPEAGSTRGVPYATVSYGPLLFALPLADTTDANTPDPSAHWRFALDVQNPGLTVNRAAMPARWDWPLKAPLTLRANAVETDWNPDPAAPRLPLLPVTSQKPADPVTLVPYGCTKFRLSMFPVTAGPEVKPADIRRILFLGNSITLHGPKADIGWTGNWGMAASSKDKDYVHLVTHALAEHTGATPEIMVRNIADFERNYATYDIDGQTKDLFAFDPDLVVLAIGENVPALVSDEAKTQFTAGVMSLLRCALAKRHPLVVVRSCFWPDAAKDEVLRAACQEANGIFVDAGPLGRDPANAARSERTFAQDGVAGHPGDRGMKALADAIVQAVLKR
;
A
#
# COMPACT_ATOMS: atom_id res chain seq x y z
N MET A 1 -7.91 42.36 -45.41
CA MET A 1 -6.50 42.76 -45.55
C MET A 1 -5.71 41.46 -45.58
N ASN A 2 -5.54 40.85 -46.78
CA ASN A 2 -4.33 40.93 -47.65
C ASN A 2 -3.05 40.64 -46.87
N SER A 3 -2.19 39.67 -47.18
CA SER A 3 -1.81 38.98 -48.44
C SER A 3 -0.95 37.74 -48.08
N GLY A 4 -1.04 36.55 -48.71
CA GLY A 4 -0.51 36.17 -50.04
C GLY A 4 1.04 36.22 -50.06
N SER A 5 1.84 35.16 -50.26
CA SER A 5 1.95 34.21 -51.41
C SER A 5 2.83 32.99 -51.02
N GLU A 6 2.41 31.74 -51.22
CA GLU A 6 2.69 30.83 -52.36
C GLU A 6 4.18 30.55 -52.72
N LEU A 7 4.54 29.25 -52.66
CA LEU A 7 5.29 28.50 -53.70
C LEU A 7 5.20 26.98 -53.45
N THR A 8 4.89 26.23 -54.51
CA THR A 8 4.75 24.75 -54.67
C THR A 8 5.27 24.39 -56.09
N PRO A 9 5.45 23.13 -56.56
CA PRO A 9 5.91 21.83 -55.99
C PRO A 9 6.96 21.11 -56.96
N PRO A 10 6.91 19.79 -57.29
CA PRO A 10 7.60 18.59 -56.75
C PRO A 10 8.58 17.92 -57.78
N PRO A 11 9.06 16.63 -57.70
CA PRO A 11 8.25 15.43 -58.01
C PRO A 11 8.70 14.08 -57.37
N LYS A 12 8.04 13.00 -57.83
CA LYS A 12 7.94 11.60 -57.40
C LYS A 12 9.18 10.70 -57.63
N ARG A 13 9.21 9.56 -56.90
CA ARG A 13 9.87 8.23 -57.10
C ARG A 13 9.98 7.77 -58.58
N PRO A 14 10.87 6.82 -59.02
CA PRO A 14 11.05 5.45 -58.44
C PRO A 14 12.39 4.67 -58.64
N ALA A 15 12.44 3.48 -58.01
CA ALA A 15 13.07 2.18 -58.42
C ALA A 15 14.59 1.88 -58.27
N SER A 16 14.85 0.76 -57.55
CA SER A 16 15.80 -0.38 -57.79
C SER A 16 17.30 -0.10 -58.07
N MET A 17 18.30 -0.79 -57.51
CA MET A 17 18.57 -2.23 -57.51
C MET A 17 19.76 -2.55 -56.57
N THR A 18 19.81 -3.83 -56.12
CA THR A 18 21.00 -4.66 -55.83
C THR A 18 22.01 -4.23 -54.75
N ASP A 19 22.07 -4.98 -53.64
CA ASP A 19 23.18 -5.94 -53.47
C ASP A 19 22.74 -7.13 -52.59
N SER A 20 23.33 -8.25 -52.93
CA SER A 20 23.09 -9.63 -52.55
C SER A 20 24.24 -10.14 -51.66
N ARG A 21 23.89 -10.98 -50.68
CA ARG A 21 24.63 -12.11 -50.06
C ARG A 21 23.97 -12.39 -48.70
N GLY A 22 23.06 -13.36 -48.58
CA GLY A 22 23.34 -14.80 -48.40
C GLY A 22 23.53 -15.07 -46.90
N ILE A 23 22.72 -15.87 -46.19
CA ILE A 23 22.66 -17.34 -46.27
C ILE A 23 21.43 -17.88 -45.48
N GLN A 24 20.72 -18.81 -46.15
CA GLN A 24 19.93 -19.98 -45.72
C GLN A 24 18.99 -19.97 -44.49
N TYR A 25 17.70 -20.14 -44.78
CA TYR A 25 16.66 -20.67 -43.90
C TYR A 25 16.58 -22.21 -44.03
N HIS A 26 16.57 -22.92 -42.89
CA HIS A 26 16.08 -24.29 -42.81
C HIS A 26 14.78 -24.33 -42.00
N ALA A 27 13.72 -24.81 -42.65
CA ALA A 27 12.47 -25.21 -42.04
C ALA A 27 12.66 -26.53 -41.28
N VAL A 28 12.14 -26.63 -40.06
CA VAL A 28 11.90 -27.91 -39.38
C VAL A 28 10.54 -27.87 -38.69
N ALA A 29 9.73 -28.86 -39.04
CA ALA A 29 8.41 -29.15 -38.51
C ALA A 29 8.46 -29.55 -37.02
N VAL A 30 7.51 -29.04 -36.23
CA VAL A 30 7.31 -29.45 -34.84
C VAL A 30 6.43 -30.71 -34.81
N ILE A 31 7.06 -31.86 -34.54
CA ILE A 31 6.39 -33.13 -34.26
C ILE A 31 6.16 -33.26 -32.75
N HIS A 32 4.91 -33.59 -32.39
CA HIS A 32 4.50 -34.00 -31.05
C HIS A 32 5.31 -35.21 -30.54
N MET A 33 5.98 -35.08 -29.40
CA MET A 33 6.57 -36.22 -28.67
C MET A 33 5.77 -36.54 -27.41
N LYS A 34 4.98 -37.63 -27.49
CA LYS A 34 4.53 -38.41 -26.33
C LYS A 34 5.72 -39.23 -25.81
N HIS A 35 6.07 -39.07 -24.54
CA HIS A 35 7.07 -39.91 -23.87
C HIS A 35 6.43 -41.22 -23.41
N ASN A 36 6.84 -42.34 -24.01
CA ASN A 36 6.59 -43.69 -23.50
C ASN A 36 7.89 -44.22 -22.88
N TYR A 37 7.85 -44.54 -21.59
CA TYR A 37 8.90 -45.29 -20.90
C TYR A 37 8.92 -46.74 -21.42
N ARG A 38 10.08 -47.21 -21.88
CA ARG A 38 10.36 -48.64 -22.11
C ARG A 38 11.49 -49.09 -21.20
N MET A 39 11.13 -49.99 -20.31
CA MET A 39 11.99 -50.73 -19.38
C MET A 39 12.81 -51.78 -20.14
N VAL A 40 14.05 -51.99 -19.69
CA VAL A 40 15.03 -52.97 -20.22
C VAL A 40 14.58 -54.40 -19.93
N LEU A 41 14.62 -55.27 -20.94
CA LEU A 41 14.35 -56.70 -20.84
C LEU A 41 15.68 -57.47 -20.75
N GLY A 42 15.88 -58.19 -19.64
CA GLY A 42 16.89 -59.25 -19.53
C GLY A 42 16.20 -60.62 -19.58
N MET A 43 16.62 -61.47 -20.52
CA MET A 43 16.15 -62.84 -20.68
C MET A 43 16.82 -63.79 -19.67
N ALA A 44 16.04 -64.70 -19.09
CA ALA A 44 16.48 -66.08 -18.78
C ALA A 44 15.26 -67.04 -18.74
N LEU A 45 15.49 -68.24 -19.30
CA LEU A 45 14.53 -69.30 -19.64
C LEU A 45 14.08 -70.15 -18.45
N GLY A 46 12.89 -70.77 -18.58
CA GLY A 46 12.52 -72.01 -17.86
C GLY A 46 11.01 -72.17 -17.66
N GLY A 47 10.36 -73.05 -18.44
CA GLY A 47 8.92 -73.32 -18.35
C GLY A 47 8.54 -74.46 -17.39
N ILE A 48 7.26 -74.49 -16.99
CA ILE A 48 6.32 -75.63 -16.91
C ILE A 48 4.93 -75.07 -16.47
N ALA A 49 3.85 -75.64 -17.04
CA ALA A 49 2.44 -75.20 -16.97
C ALA A 49 1.65 -75.75 -15.74
N PRO A 50 0.30 -75.68 -15.68
CA PRO A 50 -0.51 -74.61 -15.11
C PRO A 50 -1.33 -75.05 -13.86
N LEU A 51 -1.81 -74.10 -13.05
CA LEU A 51 -2.85 -74.34 -12.04
C LEU A 51 -3.98 -73.31 -12.21
N LEU A 52 -5.15 -73.84 -12.54
CA LEU A 52 -6.43 -73.14 -12.65
C LEU A 52 -6.83 -72.52 -11.31
N GLY A 53 -7.15 -71.23 -11.30
CA GLY A 53 -7.71 -70.53 -10.14
C GLY A 53 -8.54 -69.33 -10.57
N SER A 54 -9.86 -69.48 -10.51
CA SER A 54 -10.89 -68.47 -10.21
C SER A 54 -10.67 -67.04 -10.72
N ILE A 55 -11.38 -66.66 -11.80
CA ILE A 55 -11.58 -65.27 -12.20
C ILE A 55 -12.47 -64.60 -11.14
N ALA A 56 -11.89 -63.75 -10.30
CA ALA A 56 -12.65 -62.79 -9.51
C ALA A 56 -12.98 -61.59 -10.41
N GLU A 57 -14.25 -61.19 -10.40
CA GLU A 57 -14.76 -60.03 -11.14
C GLU A 57 -13.92 -58.78 -10.85
N ALA A 58 -13.45 -58.14 -11.92
CA ALA A 58 -12.81 -56.84 -11.86
C ALA A 58 -13.86 -55.81 -11.44
N GLY A 59 -13.75 -55.29 -10.23
CA GLY A 59 -14.54 -54.15 -9.78
C GLY A 59 -14.34 -52.95 -10.70
N GLU A 60 -15.43 -52.30 -11.08
CA GLU A 60 -15.45 -51.06 -11.86
C GLU A 60 -14.50 -50.01 -11.24
N ALA A 61 -13.75 -49.32 -12.10
CA ALA A 61 -12.94 -48.19 -11.67
C ALA A 61 -13.88 -47.14 -11.03
N PRO A 62 -13.56 -46.59 -9.85
CA PRO A 62 -14.41 -45.60 -9.21
C PRO A 62 -14.59 -44.39 -10.14
N GLU A 63 -15.86 -44.02 -10.37
CA GLU A 63 -16.25 -42.79 -11.06
C GLU A 63 -15.45 -41.59 -10.50
N PRO A 64 -14.98 -40.66 -11.36
CA PRO A 64 -14.23 -39.49 -10.90
C PRO A 64 -15.10 -38.67 -9.93
N VAL A 65 -14.61 -38.47 -8.70
CA VAL A 65 -15.30 -37.72 -7.65
C VAL A 65 -15.57 -36.30 -8.16
N ARG A 66 -16.86 -35.93 -8.26
CA ARG A 66 -17.29 -34.60 -8.70
C ARG A 66 -16.93 -33.55 -7.64
N VAL A 67 -16.32 -32.45 -8.06
CA VAL A 67 -16.00 -31.33 -7.17
C VAL A 67 -17.28 -30.51 -6.90
N ASN A 68 -17.67 -30.34 -5.63
CA ASN A 68 -18.97 -29.81 -5.21
C ASN A 68 -19.27 -28.41 -5.78
N TYR A 69 -18.25 -27.55 -5.80
CA TYR A 69 -18.37 -26.14 -6.19
C TYR A 69 -17.61 -25.81 -7.48
N ALA A 70 -17.12 -26.82 -8.21
CA ALA A 70 -16.51 -26.57 -9.50
C ALA A 70 -17.53 -25.97 -10.47
N ARG A 71 -17.04 -25.05 -11.30
CA ARG A 71 -17.82 -24.46 -12.38
C ARG A 71 -17.98 -25.50 -13.51
N PRO A 72 -19.12 -25.54 -14.23
CA PRO A 72 -19.36 -26.53 -15.28
C PRO A 72 -18.32 -26.50 -16.41
N PHE A 73 -17.76 -25.33 -16.69
CA PHE A 73 -16.70 -25.15 -17.67
C PHE A 73 -15.48 -24.59 -16.96
N GLU A 74 -14.44 -25.40 -16.90
CA GLU A 74 -13.19 -24.99 -16.29
C GLU A 74 -12.20 -24.51 -17.34
N PRO A 75 -11.54 -23.37 -17.10
CA PRO A 75 -10.44 -22.93 -17.95
C PRO A 75 -9.21 -23.86 -17.77
N PRO A 76 -8.16 -23.69 -18.59
CA PRO A 76 -6.96 -24.52 -18.52
C PRO A 76 -6.27 -24.57 -17.15
N ASN A 77 -6.37 -23.49 -16.36
CA ASN A 77 -5.81 -23.41 -15.01
C ASN A 77 -6.86 -23.03 -13.99
N ARG A 78 -6.82 -23.70 -12.83
CA ARG A 78 -7.78 -23.50 -11.76
C ARG A 78 -7.27 -22.47 -10.75
N PRO A 79 -8.15 -21.65 -10.15
CA PRO A 79 -7.80 -20.93 -8.93
C PRO A 79 -7.43 -21.91 -7.81
N ALA A 80 -6.74 -21.46 -6.77
CA ALA A 80 -6.45 -22.30 -5.61
C ALA A 80 -7.71 -22.62 -4.80
N PHE A 81 -8.61 -21.66 -4.67
CA PHE A 81 -9.87 -21.78 -3.92
C PHE A 81 -11.09 -21.47 -4.77
N LEU A 82 -12.21 -22.07 -4.41
CA LEU A 82 -13.52 -21.87 -5.03
C LEU A 82 -14.40 -21.03 -4.09
N PRO A 83 -14.88 -19.84 -4.49
CA PRO A 83 -15.81 -19.06 -3.67
C PRO A 83 -17.07 -19.85 -3.37
N LEU A 84 -17.50 -19.83 -2.12
CA LEU A 84 -18.84 -20.30 -1.76
C LEU A 84 -19.90 -19.31 -2.30
N PRO A 85 -21.11 -19.77 -2.64
CA PRO A 85 -22.21 -18.88 -2.99
C PRO A 85 -22.46 -17.83 -1.89
N PRO A 86 -22.70 -16.54 -2.23
CA PRO A 86 -23.18 -15.57 -1.26
C PRO A 86 -24.39 -16.12 -0.48
N GLY A 87 -24.36 -16.01 0.85
CA GLY A 87 -25.34 -16.64 1.76
C GLY A 87 -24.92 -18.01 2.32
N ALA A 88 -23.85 -18.62 1.80
CA ALA A 88 -23.25 -19.79 2.45
C ALA A 88 -22.48 -19.44 3.72
N VAL A 89 -21.99 -18.20 3.84
CA VAL A 89 -21.33 -17.66 5.03
C VAL A 89 -22.18 -16.53 5.60
N GLU A 90 -22.74 -16.76 6.78
CA GLU A 90 -23.62 -15.86 7.52
C GLU A 90 -22.81 -15.19 8.65
N PRO A 91 -22.79 -13.86 8.78
CA PRO A 91 -22.10 -13.21 9.88
C PRO A 91 -22.86 -13.44 11.20
N ALA A 92 -22.12 -13.63 12.30
CA ALA A 92 -22.64 -13.76 13.66
C ALA A 92 -21.97 -12.71 14.59
N GLY A 93 -22.36 -12.71 15.87
CA GLY A 93 -21.74 -11.85 16.90
C GLY A 93 -21.57 -10.39 16.48
N TRP A 94 -20.42 -9.81 16.81
CA TRP A 94 -20.10 -8.42 16.52
C TRP A 94 -20.11 -8.09 15.01
N LEU A 95 -19.72 -9.05 14.17
CA LEU A 95 -19.65 -8.84 12.72
C LEU A 95 -21.05 -8.72 12.12
N ARG A 96 -22.02 -9.45 12.69
CA ARG A 96 -23.43 -9.32 12.32
C ARG A 96 -23.99 -7.95 12.67
N ASP A 97 -23.65 -7.41 13.84
CA ASP A 97 -24.08 -6.05 14.21
C ASP A 97 -23.58 -5.01 13.20
N TRP A 98 -22.34 -5.16 12.74
CA TRP A 98 -21.76 -4.27 11.74
C TRP A 98 -22.43 -4.41 10.36
N CYS A 99 -22.78 -5.64 9.96
CA CYS A 99 -23.58 -5.90 8.76
C CYS A 99 -24.99 -5.30 8.84
N LEU A 100 -25.64 -5.38 10.01
CA LEU A 100 -26.95 -4.76 10.24
C LEU A 100 -26.87 -3.25 10.17
N ALA A 101 -25.82 -2.63 10.74
CA ALA A 101 -25.61 -1.20 10.62
C ALA A 101 -25.43 -0.78 9.15
N ALA A 102 -24.66 -1.54 8.36
CA ALA A 102 -24.53 -1.29 6.92
C ALA A 102 -25.86 -1.38 6.17
N ARG A 103 -26.69 -2.39 6.51
CA ARG A 103 -28.05 -2.55 5.96
C ARG A 103 -28.93 -1.34 6.30
N ASP A 104 -28.97 -0.95 7.57
CA ASP A 104 -29.84 0.11 8.10
C ASP A 104 -29.32 1.53 7.76
N GLY A 105 -28.08 1.64 7.30
CA GLY A 105 -27.44 2.87 6.81
C GLY A 105 -27.31 2.86 5.28
N PHE A 106 -26.13 3.20 4.77
CA PHE A 106 -25.90 3.34 3.33
C PHE A 106 -26.42 2.19 2.47
N THR A 107 -26.11 0.93 2.78
CA THR A 107 -26.30 -0.16 1.81
C THR A 107 -27.76 -0.38 1.45
N GLY A 108 -28.69 -0.34 2.40
CA GLY A 108 -30.13 -0.44 2.13
C GLY A 108 -30.77 0.86 1.64
N HIS A 109 -30.16 2.01 1.93
CA HIS A 109 -30.81 3.32 1.82
C HIS A 109 -30.14 4.30 0.86
N MET A 110 -29.22 3.88 -0.02
CA MET A 110 -28.52 4.79 -0.96
C MET A 110 -29.45 5.73 -1.76
N ASP A 111 -30.65 5.28 -2.10
CA ASP A 111 -31.67 6.10 -2.79
C ASP A 111 -32.08 7.34 -2.00
N GLU A 112 -31.93 7.35 -0.68
CA GLU A 112 -32.29 8.47 0.20
C GLU A 112 -31.18 9.53 0.25
N TYR A 113 -29.95 9.17 -0.14
CA TYR A 113 -28.78 10.04 -0.04
C TYR A 113 -28.58 10.95 -1.27
N ASP A 114 -28.86 10.42 -2.47
CA ASP A 114 -28.74 11.18 -3.71
C ASP A 114 -29.63 10.63 -4.83
N ASP A 115 -30.21 11.52 -5.63
CA ASP A 115 -31.02 11.15 -6.80
C ASP A 115 -30.19 10.44 -7.88
N GLU A 116 -28.87 10.64 -7.93
CA GLU A 116 -27.99 9.89 -8.83
C GLU A 116 -28.02 8.38 -8.58
N PHE A 117 -28.24 7.93 -7.33
CA PHE A 117 -28.38 6.50 -7.04
C PHE A 117 -29.72 5.93 -7.53
N LYS A 118 -30.77 6.75 -7.56
CA LYS A 118 -32.04 6.37 -8.18
C LYS A 118 -31.90 6.20 -9.69
N ARG A 119 -31.13 7.11 -10.32
CA ARG A 119 -30.83 7.11 -11.77
C ARG A 119 -29.84 6.02 -12.20
N ALA A 120 -29.06 5.48 -11.28
CA ALA A 120 -28.05 4.47 -11.57
C ALA A 120 -28.64 3.28 -12.35
N TRP A 121 -28.21 3.15 -13.61
CA TRP A 121 -28.66 2.13 -14.55
C TRP A 121 -30.19 2.09 -14.78
N ALA A 122 -30.90 3.17 -14.47
CA ALA A 122 -32.33 3.24 -14.66
C ALA A 122 -32.68 3.18 -16.17
N PRO A 123 -33.83 2.57 -16.55
CA PRO A 123 -34.16 2.39 -17.95
C PRO A 123 -34.33 3.68 -18.75
N ASP A 124 -34.52 4.83 -18.10
CA ASP A 124 -34.65 6.16 -18.69
C ASP A 124 -33.35 6.99 -18.60
N HIS A 125 -32.33 6.55 -17.86
CA HIS A 125 -31.03 7.21 -17.75
C HIS A 125 -30.07 6.71 -18.83
N LYS A 126 -30.28 7.15 -20.08
CA LYS A 126 -29.53 6.70 -21.28
C LYS A 126 -28.64 7.81 -21.83
N MET A 127 -27.40 7.88 -21.35
CA MET A 127 -26.44 8.89 -21.81
C MET A 127 -25.89 8.59 -23.21
N THR A 128 -25.74 9.63 -24.03
CA THR A 128 -25.16 9.56 -25.39
C THR A 128 -24.23 10.75 -25.64
N GLY A 129 -23.33 10.66 -26.62
CA GLY A 129 -22.44 11.77 -26.97
C GLY A 129 -21.62 12.26 -25.78
N GLU A 130 -21.57 13.57 -25.55
CA GLU A 130 -20.85 14.14 -24.40
C GLU A 130 -21.43 13.77 -23.03
N GLY A 131 -22.70 13.36 -22.95
CA GLY A 131 -23.30 12.89 -21.70
C GLY A 131 -22.64 11.63 -21.14
N LEU A 132 -21.87 10.92 -21.96
CA LEU A 132 -21.04 9.78 -21.56
C LEU A 132 -19.82 10.16 -20.72
N LEU A 133 -19.43 11.45 -20.72
CA LEU A 133 -18.40 11.94 -19.82
C LEU A 133 -18.90 11.81 -18.37
N TRP A 134 -18.06 11.23 -17.53
CA TRP A 134 -18.30 11.01 -16.10
C TRP A 134 -18.95 12.22 -15.40
N TYR A 135 -18.35 13.40 -15.55
CA TYR A 135 -18.78 14.65 -14.92
C TYR A 135 -20.00 15.31 -15.59
N LYS A 136 -20.48 14.79 -16.73
CA LYS A 136 -21.64 15.33 -17.46
C LYS A 136 -22.92 14.54 -17.30
N GLY A 137 -22.88 13.35 -16.69
CA GLY A 137 -24.09 12.57 -16.41
C GLY A 137 -23.92 11.05 -16.38
N ALA A 138 -22.76 10.53 -16.78
CA ALA A 138 -22.53 9.08 -16.81
C ALA A 138 -22.09 8.49 -15.45
N TRP A 139 -21.72 9.34 -14.49
CA TRP A 139 -21.34 8.95 -13.11
C TRP A 139 -22.20 7.83 -12.49
N PRO A 140 -23.55 7.85 -12.58
CA PRO A 140 -24.40 6.83 -11.95
C PRO A 140 -24.11 5.39 -12.39
N TYR A 141 -23.45 5.17 -13.53
CA TYR A 141 -23.08 3.82 -13.97
C TYR A 141 -22.00 3.19 -13.06
N GLU A 142 -21.01 3.97 -12.63
CA GLU A 142 -20.00 3.52 -11.65
C GLU A 142 -20.62 3.32 -10.27
N GLY A 143 -21.35 4.35 -9.80
CA GLY A 143 -22.00 4.31 -8.48
C GLY A 143 -22.96 3.13 -8.34
N GLY A 144 -23.76 2.86 -9.37
CA GLY A 144 -24.66 1.71 -9.40
C GLY A 144 -23.94 0.38 -9.36
N GLY A 145 -22.88 0.20 -10.17
CA GLY A 145 -22.10 -1.04 -10.16
C GLY A 145 -21.52 -1.37 -8.79
N TYR A 146 -20.95 -0.37 -8.11
CA TYR A 146 -20.44 -0.54 -6.75
C TYR A 146 -21.52 -0.85 -5.72
N TRP A 147 -22.60 -0.07 -5.71
CA TRP A 147 -23.66 -0.23 -4.73
C TRP A 147 -24.38 -1.57 -4.90
N PHE A 148 -24.74 -1.95 -6.13
CA PHE A 148 -25.50 -3.18 -6.39
C PHE A 148 -24.73 -4.44 -6.00
N ASP A 149 -23.41 -4.45 -6.16
CA ASP A 149 -22.54 -5.57 -5.73
C ASP A 149 -22.57 -5.73 -4.20
N GLY A 150 -22.38 -4.63 -3.47
CA GLY A 150 -22.48 -4.62 -2.01
C GLY A 150 -23.87 -5.01 -1.51
N LEU A 151 -24.92 -4.42 -2.09
CA LEU A 151 -26.32 -4.67 -1.76
C LEU A 151 -26.71 -6.14 -1.94
N ALA A 152 -26.37 -6.73 -3.09
CA ALA A 152 -26.67 -8.14 -3.37
C ALA A 152 -25.98 -9.07 -2.36
N ARG A 153 -24.66 -8.90 -2.16
CA ARG A 153 -23.88 -9.77 -1.26
C ARG A 153 -24.31 -9.62 0.19
N LEU A 154 -24.60 -8.41 0.66
CA LEU A 154 -25.08 -8.17 2.02
C LEU A 154 -26.45 -8.82 2.22
N GLY A 155 -27.36 -8.65 1.26
CA GLY A 155 -28.68 -9.28 1.29
C GLY A 155 -28.58 -10.80 1.44
N TYR A 156 -27.74 -11.47 0.64
CA TYR A 156 -27.53 -12.91 0.78
C TYR A 156 -26.85 -13.30 2.10
N ALA A 157 -25.81 -12.59 2.52
CA ALA A 157 -25.09 -12.90 3.76
C ALA A 157 -25.99 -12.76 5.02
N LEU A 158 -26.92 -11.81 5.01
CA LEU A 158 -27.90 -11.62 6.09
C LEU A 158 -29.18 -12.46 5.94
N HIS A 159 -29.35 -13.16 4.80
CA HIS A 159 -30.63 -13.73 4.39
C HIS A 159 -31.79 -12.71 4.45
N ASP A 160 -31.53 -11.47 4.03
CA ASP A 160 -32.50 -10.38 4.04
C ASP A 160 -33.24 -10.29 2.70
N GLU A 161 -34.47 -10.80 2.66
CA GLU A 161 -35.30 -10.86 1.46
C GLU A 161 -35.59 -9.48 0.86
N ALA A 162 -35.69 -8.43 1.70
CA ALA A 162 -35.99 -7.08 1.24
C ALA A 162 -34.79 -6.49 0.47
N LEU A 163 -33.57 -6.67 0.99
CA LEU A 163 -32.33 -6.27 0.30
C LEU A 163 -32.11 -7.07 -0.98
N ILE A 164 -32.33 -8.38 -0.96
CA ILE A 164 -32.22 -9.23 -2.15
C ILE A 164 -33.22 -8.77 -3.22
N ALA A 165 -34.46 -8.47 -2.83
CA ALA A 165 -35.48 -7.96 -3.75
C ALA A 165 -35.10 -6.56 -4.31
N GLN A 166 -34.48 -5.70 -3.50
CA GLN A 166 -33.97 -4.40 -3.97
C GLN A 166 -32.84 -4.57 -4.98
N ALA A 167 -31.84 -5.41 -4.69
CA ALA A 167 -30.78 -5.75 -5.64
C ALA A 167 -31.35 -6.30 -6.94
N LYS A 168 -32.31 -7.24 -6.84
CA LYS A 168 -32.98 -7.83 -8.00
C LYS A 168 -33.64 -6.77 -8.88
N ARG A 169 -34.44 -5.85 -8.30
CA ARG A 169 -35.09 -4.76 -9.06
C ARG A 169 -34.07 -3.89 -9.81
N ARG A 170 -32.94 -3.57 -9.17
CA ARG A 170 -31.87 -2.76 -9.78
C ARG A 170 -31.19 -3.47 -10.93
N LEU A 171 -30.85 -4.75 -10.77
CA LEU A 171 -30.19 -5.53 -11.82
C LEU A 171 -31.15 -5.88 -12.98
N TYR A 172 -32.43 -6.11 -12.68
CA TYR A 172 -33.46 -6.37 -13.70
C TYR A 172 -33.71 -5.16 -14.60
N ALA A 173 -33.61 -3.94 -14.07
CA ALA A 173 -33.70 -2.73 -14.89
C ALA A 173 -32.72 -2.73 -16.08
N VAL A 174 -31.55 -3.36 -15.91
CA VAL A 174 -30.59 -3.59 -16.99
C VAL A 174 -30.94 -4.85 -17.78
N ALA A 175 -31.09 -5.99 -17.09
CA ALA A 175 -31.26 -7.31 -17.72
C ALA A 175 -32.50 -7.38 -18.64
N ASP A 176 -33.61 -6.72 -18.27
CA ASP A 176 -34.84 -6.64 -19.06
C ASP A 176 -34.65 -5.93 -20.41
N ASN A 177 -33.64 -5.05 -20.51
CA ASN A 177 -33.37 -4.25 -21.70
C ASN A 177 -32.20 -4.77 -22.54
N MET A 178 -31.45 -5.75 -22.04
CA MET A 178 -30.26 -6.26 -22.69
C MET A 178 -30.55 -6.85 -24.07
N ASN A 179 -29.68 -6.52 -25.02
CA ASN A 179 -29.69 -7.03 -26.38
C ASN A 179 -28.24 -7.28 -26.86
N THR A 180 -28.09 -7.96 -27.99
CA THR A 180 -26.78 -8.37 -28.54
C THR A 180 -26.08 -7.28 -29.36
N GLU A 181 -26.75 -6.15 -29.64
CA GLU A 181 -26.19 -5.02 -30.39
C GLU A 181 -25.63 -3.90 -29.48
N GLY A 182 -25.86 -4.01 -28.17
CA GLY A 182 -25.37 -3.08 -27.17
C GLY A 182 -23.84 -3.03 -27.08
N LEU A 183 -23.31 -1.90 -26.61
CA LEU A 183 -21.92 -1.81 -26.14
C LEU A 183 -21.86 -2.30 -24.69
N LEU A 184 -21.53 -3.58 -24.48
CA LEU A 184 -21.62 -4.26 -23.18
C LEU A 184 -23.04 -4.08 -22.59
N PHE A 185 -23.15 -3.56 -21.36
CA PHE A 185 -24.43 -3.29 -20.70
C PHE A 185 -25.11 -2.00 -21.15
N LEU A 186 -24.47 -1.18 -22.00
CA LEU A 186 -25.08 0.05 -22.53
C LEU A 186 -25.99 -0.30 -23.71
N TRP A 187 -27.11 -0.98 -23.42
CA TRP A 187 -28.01 -1.59 -24.41
C TRP A 187 -28.61 -0.61 -25.42
N TRP A 188 -28.56 0.69 -25.12
CA TRP A 188 -29.07 1.76 -26.00
C TRP A 188 -28.02 2.29 -26.98
N LEU A 189 -26.73 2.03 -26.75
CA LEU A 189 -25.63 2.39 -27.64
C LEU A 189 -25.29 1.20 -28.53
N LYS A 190 -25.23 1.42 -29.84
CA LYS A 190 -25.07 0.31 -30.80
C LYS A 190 -23.61 0.13 -31.17
N ARG A 191 -23.08 -1.08 -31.03
CA ARG A 191 -21.73 -1.43 -31.51
C ARG A 191 -21.57 -1.26 -33.03
N SER A 192 -22.65 -1.42 -33.78
CA SER A 192 -22.71 -1.20 -35.23
C SER A 192 -22.72 0.28 -35.61
N ASN A 193 -22.99 1.19 -34.66
CA ASN A 193 -22.95 2.63 -34.88
C ASN A 193 -21.53 3.19 -34.61
N LEU A 194 -20.96 3.87 -35.60
CA LEU A 194 -19.62 4.46 -35.49
C LEU A 194 -19.57 5.63 -34.50
N ASP A 195 -20.63 6.43 -34.42
CA ASP A 195 -20.67 7.61 -33.56
C ASP A 195 -20.80 7.23 -32.09
N ASP A 196 -21.59 6.19 -31.78
CA ASP A 196 -21.70 5.64 -30.42
C ASP A 196 -20.33 5.11 -29.94
N ARG A 197 -19.63 4.33 -30.77
CA ARG A 197 -18.28 3.83 -30.46
C ARG A 197 -17.29 4.97 -30.24
N LYS A 198 -17.29 5.97 -31.13
CA LYS A 198 -16.42 7.14 -30.99
C LYS A 198 -16.72 7.93 -29.72
N ALA A 199 -17.99 8.12 -29.37
CA ALA A 199 -18.39 8.85 -28.17
C ALA A 199 -17.96 8.11 -26.90
N VAL A 200 -18.15 6.78 -26.85
CA VAL A 200 -17.67 5.96 -25.73
C VAL A 200 -16.16 6.02 -25.59
N THR A 201 -15.40 5.85 -26.68
CA THR A 201 -13.94 5.94 -26.64
C THR A 201 -13.45 7.34 -26.24
N ALA A 202 -14.11 8.39 -26.72
CA ALA A 202 -13.78 9.78 -26.38
C ALA A 202 -14.12 10.14 -24.93
N ALA A 203 -15.07 9.44 -24.31
CA ALA A 203 -15.45 9.66 -22.92
C ALA A 203 -14.42 9.05 -21.97
N LEU A 204 -13.43 9.86 -21.59
CA LEU A 204 -12.36 9.49 -20.64
C LEU A 204 -11.73 8.13 -20.97
N GLU A 205 -11.31 7.96 -22.24
CA GLU A 205 -10.65 6.74 -22.71
C GLU A 205 -11.48 5.45 -22.46
N GLY A 206 -12.80 5.53 -22.67
CA GLY A 206 -13.68 4.37 -22.55
C GLY A 206 -14.18 4.10 -21.14
N TRP A 207 -14.16 5.10 -20.23
CA TRP A 207 -14.68 4.98 -18.87
C TRP A 207 -16.09 4.37 -18.77
N PRO A 208 -17.08 4.68 -19.64
CA PRO A 208 -18.40 4.05 -19.57
C PRO A 208 -18.36 2.52 -19.69
N LEU A 209 -17.39 1.97 -20.44
CA LEU A 209 -17.18 0.53 -20.54
C LEU A 209 -16.48 -0.02 -19.30
N TRP A 210 -15.65 0.77 -18.62
CA TRP A 210 -15.11 0.37 -17.32
C TRP A 210 -16.22 0.21 -16.27
N ALA A 211 -17.19 1.13 -16.23
CA ALA A 211 -18.36 1.03 -15.35
C ALA A 211 -19.21 -0.22 -15.62
N CYS A 212 -19.26 -0.70 -16.88
CA CYS A 212 -19.89 -1.96 -17.23
C CYS A 212 -19.27 -3.15 -16.48
N GLY A 213 -17.95 -3.17 -16.27
CA GLY A 213 -17.28 -4.25 -15.53
C GLY A 213 -17.68 -4.30 -14.05
N LEU A 214 -17.93 -3.14 -13.45
CA LEU A 214 -18.44 -3.05 -12.07
C LEU A 214 -19.84 -3.63 -11.96
N LEU A 215 -20.74 -3.27 -12.89
CA LEU A 215 -22.06 -3.87 -12.97
C LEU A 215 -22.00 -5.38 -13.25
N GLY A 216 -21.11 -5.81 -14.15
CA GLY A 216 -20.88 -7.22 -14.43
C GLY A 216 -20.49 -8.00 -13.18
N ARG A 217 -19.64 -7.44 -12.31
CA ARG A 217 -19.28 -8.03 -11.01
C ARG A 217 -20.51 -8.18 -10.09
N ALA A 218 -21.36 -7.15 -10.02
CA ALA A 218 -22.61 -7.20 -9.26
C ALA A 218 -23.54 -8.31 -9.77
N MET A 219 -23.70 -8.42 -11.10
CA MET A 219 -24.51 -9.45 -11.74
C MET A 219 -23.94 -10.86 -11.51
N SER A 220 -22.63 -11.05 -11.64
CA SER A 220 -21.97 -12.33 -11.34
C SER A 220 -22.11 -12.74 -9.87
N GLY A 221 -22.00 -11.77 -8.95
CA GLY A 221 -22.25 -11.98 -7.52
C GLY A 221 -23.70 -12.38 -7.24
N PHE A 222 -24.66 -11.66 -7.83
CA PHE A 222 -26.08 -11.97 -7.66
C PHE A 222 -26.45 -13.34 -8.25
N TYR A 223 -25.95 -13.67 -9.45
CA TYR A 223 -26.16 -14.98 -10.07
C TYR A 223 -25.55 -16.10 -9.22
N SER A 224 -24.35 -15.90 -8.68
CA SER A 224 -23.70 -16.90 -7.82
C SER A 224 -24.51 -17.22 -6.56
N GLY A 225 -25.27 -16.26 -6.02
CA GLY A 225 -26.16 -16.47 -4.87
C GLY A 225 -27.55 -17.02 -5.21
N SER A 226 -28.09 -16.69 -6.40
CA SER A 226 -29.49 -17.01 -6.77
C SER A 226 -29.66 -18.13 -7.79
N GLY A 227 -28.67 -18.36 -8.66
CA GLY A 227 -28.86 -19.12 -9.90
C GLY A 227 -29.83 -18.46 -10.90
N ASP A 228 -30.09 -17.15 -10.78
CA ASP A 228 -31.07 -16.43 -11.61
C ASP A 228 -30.64 -16.38 -13.09
N LYS A 229 -31.26 -17.24 -13.91
CA LYS A 229 -30.94 -17.39 -15.33
C LYS A 229 -31.14 -16.11 -16.14
N HIS A 230 -31.99 -15.19 -15.69
CA HIS A 230 -32.21 -13.93 -16.40
C HIS A 230 -30.99 -13.01 -16.29
N ILE A 231 -30.37 -12.96 -15.09
CA ILE A 231 -29.12 -12.24 -14.88
C ILE A 231 -27.97 -12.88 -15.65
N LEU A 232 -27.92 -14.21 -15.68
CA LEU A 232 -26.93 -14.92 -16.49
C LEU A 232 -27.07 -14.61 -17.98
N ASP A 233 -28.28 -14.62 -18.52
CA ASP A 233 -28.55 -14.26 -19.92
C ASP A 233 -28.12 -12.82 -20.25
N ALA A 234 -28.29 -11.88 -19.33
CA ALA A 234 -27.77 -10.52 -19.47
C ALA A 234 -26.24 -10.48 -19.60
N LEU A 235 -25.52 -11.24 -18.76
CA LEU A 235 -24.06 -11.39 -18.87
C LEU A 235 -23.65 -12.00 -20.22
N LEU A 236 -24.38 -13.02 -20.70
CA LEU A 236 -24.12 -13.64 -21.99
C LEU A 236 -24.32 -12.68 -23.16
N LYS A 237 -25.36 -11.85 -23.12
CA LYS A 237 -25.60 -10.82 -24.14
C LYS A 237 -24.49 -9.76 -24.15
N ALA A 238 -24.05 -9.32 -22.97
CA ALA A 238 -23.02 -8.30 -22.83
C ALA A 238 -21.65 -8.76 -23.36
N TYR A 239 -21.22 -9.97 -23.01
CA TYR A 239 -19.86 -10.45 -23.29
C TYR A 239 -19.75 -11.43 -24.46
N GLY A 240 -20.82 -12.18 -24.76
CA GLY A 240 -20.80 -13.25 -25.76
C GLY A 240 -21.11 -12.79 -27.19
N SER A 241 -21.53 -11.54 -27.37
CA SER A 241 -21.97 -11.06 -28.68
C SER A 241 -20.83 -10.54 -29.55
N ASP A 242 -19.77 -9.99 -28.95
CA ASP A 242 -18.67 -9.30 -29.64
C ASP A 242 -17.30 -9.85 -29.17
N PRO A 243 -16.51 -10.49 -30.04
CA PRO A 243 -15.17 -10.98 -29.68
C PRO A 243 -14.20 -9.86 -29.32
N ASP A 244 -14.53 -8.60 -29.64
CA ASP A 244 -13.68 -7.44 -29.38
C ASP A 244 -14.08 -6.65 -28.13
N CYS A 245 -15.13 -7.06 -27.42
CA CYS A 245 -15.70 -6.29 -26.31
C CYS A 245 -14.71 -6.08 -25.16
N LEU A 246 -13.80 -7.03 -24.91
CA LEU A 246 -12.79 -6.94 -23.84
C LEU A 246 -11.54 -6.15 -24.25
N ARG A 247 -11.25 -6.04 -25.57
CA ARG A 247 -10.07 -5.32 -26.10
C ARG A 247 -10.35 -3.90 -26.57
N SER A 248 -11.62 -3.55 -26.76
CA SER A 248 -12.06 -2.23 -27.23
C SER A 248 -12.03 -1.15 -26.14
N ILE A 249 -11.76 -1.53 -24.89
CA ILE A 249 -11.65 -0.62 -23.75
C ILE A 249 -10.21 -0.07 -23.71
N THR A 250 -10.07 1.23 -23.93
CA THR A 250 -8.78 1.83 -24.27
C THR A 250 -7.85 2.06 -23.07
N GLY A 251 -8.42 2.20 -21.87
CA GLY A 251 -7.66 2.46 -20.63
C GLY A 251 -7.76 1.40 -19.53
N ASN A 252 -8.69 0.43 -19.60
CA ASN A 252 -9.17 -0.28 -18.40
C ASN A 252 -9.57 -1.76 -18.63
N VAL A 253 -9.47 -2.63 -17.61
CA VAL A 253 -9.73 -4.10 -17.72
C VAL A 253 -10.75 -4.67 -16.72
N SER A 254 -11.66 -3.84 -16.18
CA SER A 254 -12.66 -4.27 -15.18
C SER A 254 -13.64 -5.36 -15.64
N ASN A 255 -13.78 -5.58 -16.96
CA ASN A 255 -14.71 -6.56 -17.54
C ASN A 255 -14.16 -7.99 -17.63
N LEU A 256 -12.85 -8.22 -17.45
CA LEU A 256 -12.26 -9.55 -17.63
C LEU A 256 -12.84 -10.58 -16.65
N TRP A 257 -12.95 -10.20 -15.38
CA TRP A 257 -13.42 -11.10 -14.33
C TRP A 257 -14.88 -11.51 -14.50
N PRO A 258 -15.85 -10.59 -14.67
CA PRO A 258 -17.24 -11.00 -14.88
C PRO A 258 -17.47 -11.75 -16.19
N ALA A 259 -16.73 -11.44 -17.26
CA ALA A 259 -16.76 -12.22 -18.50
C ALA A 259 -16.25 -13.65 -18.27
N PHE A 260 -15.12 -13.79 -17.57
CA PHE A 260 -14.56 -15.09 -17.19
C PHE A 260 -15.52 -15.90 -16.30
N ASP A 261 -16.15 -15.28 -15.30
CA ASP A 261 -17.16 -15.94 -14.47
C ASP A 261 -18.34 -16.44 -15.30
N ALA A 262 -18.86 -15.60 -16.21
CA ALA A 262 -19.95 -15.98 -17.11
C ALA A 262 -19.56 -17.16 -18.01
N TYR A 263 -18.35 -17.16 -18.57
CA TYR A 263 -17.84 -18.30 -19.32
C TYR A 263 -17.79 -19.56 -18.45
N CYS A 264 -17.23 -19.49 -17.24
CA CYS A 264 -17.08 -20.67 -16.39
C CYS A 264 -18.44 -21.32 -16.08
N TRP A 265 -19.51 -20.52 -16.02
CA TRP A 265 -20.86 -21.02 -15.82
C TRP A 265 -21.51 -21.66 -17.04
N THR A 266 -21.17 -21.21 -18.26
CA THR A 266 -21.97 -21.53 -19.45
C THR A 266 -21.21 -22.12 -20.63
N GLY A 267 -19.89 -21.98 -20.68
CA GLY A 267 -19.06 -22.40 -21.82
C GLY A 267 -19.39 -21.63 -23.09
N ASN A 268 -19.87 -20.39 -22.97
CA ASN A 268 -20.32 -19.62 -24.14
C ASN A 268 -19.13 -19.33 -25.07
N GLN A 269 -19.22 -19.78 -26.32
CA GLN A 269 -18.12 -19.68 -27.28
C GLN A 269 -17.77 -18.22 -27.62
N GLY A 270 -18.74 -17.31 -27.70
CA GLY A 270 -18.45 -15.91 -27.98
C GLY A 270 -17.66 -15.23 -26.84
N ILE A 271 -17.92 -15.60 -25.59
CA ILE A 271 -17.12 -15.14 -24.45
C ILE A 271 -15.70 -15.75 -24.51
N ALA A 272 -15.59 -17.02 -24.86
CA ALA A 272 -14.28 -17.66 -25.06
C ALA A 272 -13.47 -16.94 -26.16
N ASP A 273 -14.11 -16.62 -27.28
CA ASP A 273 -13.50 -15.87 -28.38
C ASP A 273 -13.05 -14.47 -27.92
N ALA A 274 -13.83 -13.80 -27.05
CA ALA A 274 -13.47 -12.51 -26.48
C ALA A 274 -12.27 -12.58 -25.51
N LEU A 275 -12.21 -13.61 -24.66
CA LEU A 275 -11.07 -13.87 -23.78
C LEU A 275 -9.81 -14.22 -24.58
N ASP A 276 -9.95 -15.04 -25.62
CA ASP A 276 -8.88 -15.35 -26.57
C ASP A 276 -8.36 -14.09 -27.26
N ALA A 277 -9.24 -13.24 -27.79
CA ALA A 277 -8.88 -11.99 -28.44
C ALA A 277 -8.14 -11.05 -27.48
N MET A 278 -8.54 -10.99 -26.20
CA MET A 278 -7.87 -10.20 -25.18
C MET A 278 -6.42 -10.65 -24.95
N PHE A 279 -6.16 -11.96 -24.89
CA PHE A 279 -4.85 -12.46 -24.49
C PHE A 279 -3.89 -12.77 -25.64
N ARG A 280 -4.36 -13.04 -26.87
CA ARG A 280 -3.55 -13.30 -28.09
C ARG A 280 -2.66 -12.12 -28.51
N GLN A 281 -1.37 -12.34 -28.76
CA GLN A 281 -0.37 -11.32 -29.09
C GLN A 281 -0.46 -10.76 -30.54
N GLU A 282 -1.65 -10.51 -31.07
CA GLU A 282 -1.84 -9.99 -32.44
C GLU A 282 -2.59 -8.65 -32.44
N GLY A 283 -2.16 -7.71 -33.28
CA GLY A 283 -2.75 -6.37 -33.45
C GLY A 283 -2.13 -5.25 -32.60
N GLN A 284 -2.35 -3.99 -33.01
CA GLN A 284 -2.02 -2.82 -32.19
C GLN A 284 -2.90 -2.82 -30.94
N ARG A 285 -2.28 -2.98 -29.77
CA ARG A 285 -2.93 -2.79 -28.47
C ARG A 285 -2.63 -1.38 -27.97
N LEU A 286 -3.56 -0.82 -27.20
CA LEU A 286 -3.42 0.53 -26.68
C LEU A 286 -2.44 0.57 -25.48
N PRO A 287 -1.77 1.71 -25.22
CA PRO A 287 -0.62 1.78 -24.32
C PRO A 287 -0.89 1.35 -22.87
N ASN A 288 -2.04 1.71 -22.30
CA ASN A 288 -2.37 1.43 -20.88
C ASN A 288 -2.60 -0.07 -20.61
N LEU A 289 -3.21 -0.80 -21.56
CA LEU A 289 -3.33 -2.26 -21.53
C LEU A 289 -1.97 -2.99 -21.57
N THR A 290 -0.91 -2.30 -22.00
CA THR A 290 0.44 -2.88 -22.12
C THR A 290 1.21 -2.80 -20.80
N ARG A 291 0.97 -1.76 -19.99
CA ARG A 291 1.75 -1.49 -18.76
C ARG A 291 1.57 -2.59 -17.71
N TYR A 292 0.33 -2.90 -17.34
CA TYR A 292 0.04 -3.83 -16.22
C TYR A 292 0.11 -5.31 -16.60
N ARG A 293 0.35 -5.62 -17.88
CA ARG A 293 0.52 -7.00 -18.37
C ARG A 293 1.84 -7.63 -17.92
N LYS A 294 2.84 -6.82 -17.58
CA LYS A 294 4.15 -7.28 -17.10
C LYS A 294 4.33 -6.90 -15.64
N ALA A 295 5.04 -7.75 -14.91
CA ALA A 295 5.43 -7.44 -13.53
C ALA A 295 6.29 -6.17 -13.50
N PRO A 296 6.12 -5.30 -12.48
CA PRO A 296 6.98 -4.15 -12.29
C PRO A 296 8.38 -4.60 -11.83
N ASP A 297 9.38 -3.74 -12.03
CA ASP A 297 10.69 -3.92 -11.41
C ASP A 297 10.61 -3.53 -9.92
N LEU A 298 10.85 -4.50 -9.05
CA LEU A 298 10.84 -4.34 -7.59
C LEU A 298 12.25 -4.15 -7.00
N SER A 299 13.26 -3.94 -7.86
CA SER A 299 14.63 -3.69 -7.42
C SER A 299 14.72 -2.37 -6.66
N PRO A 300 15.53 -2.28 -5.59
CA PRO A 300 15.77 -1.03 -4.88
C PRO A 300 16.16 0.12 -5.83
N GLY A 301 15.49 1.26 -5.71
CA GLY A 301 15.72 2.44 -6.54
C GLY A 301 15.06 2.41 -7.92
N ALA A 302 14.46 1.29 -8.34
CA ALA A 302 13.68 1.24 -9.58
C ALA A 302 12.51 2.22 -9.51
N THR A 303 12.31 2.99 -10.58
CA THR A 303 11.27 4.01 -10.67
C THR A 303 10.10 3.56 -11.53
N VAL A 304 8.91 4.05 -11.19
CA VAL A 304 7.70 3.82 -11.96
C VAL A 304 6.74 4.99 -11.78
N ASP A 305 6.05 5.35 -12.86
CA ASP A 305 5.00 6.38 -12.81
C ASP A 305 3.88 5.91 -11.88
N ASN A 306 3.39 6.74 -10.96
CA ASN A 306 2.23 6.38 -10.16
C ASN A 306 0.93 6.39 -10.98
N ALA A 307 -0.17 5.99 -10.34
CA ALA A 307 -1.50 5.94 -10.94
C ALA A 307 -2.58 6.28 -9.90
N HIS A 308 -3.77 6.62 -10.38
CA HIS A 308 -4.94 6.71 -9.53
C HIS A 308 -5.22 5.34 -8.88
N VAL A 309 -5.37 5.26 -7.56
CA VAL A 309 -5.31 3.96 -6.85
C VAL A 309 -6.51 3.06 -7.16
N VAL A 310 -7.72 3.60 -7.17
CA VAL A 310 -8.93 2.84 -7.58
C VAL A 310 -8.77 2.23 -8.97
N GLU A 311 -8.40 3.04 -9.96
CA GLU A 311 -8.15 2.57 -11.33
C GLU A 311 -7.02 1.53 -11.37
N PHE A 312 -5.93 1.78 -10.65
CA PHE A 312 -4.79 0.86 -10.56
C PHE A 312 -5.21 -0.52 -10.03
N LEU A 313 -5.99 -0.58 -8.94
CA LEU A 313 -6.45 -1.85 -8.36
C LEU A 313 -7.40 -2.58 -9.30
N GLU A 314 -8.33 -1.85 -9.92
CA GLU A 314 -9.30 -2.35 -10.89
C GLU A 314 -8.66 -2.76 -12.23
N CYS A 315 -7.41 -2.36 -12.50
CA CYS A 315 -6.66 -2.71 -13.71
C CYS A 315 -5.52 -3.70 -13.54
N THR A 316 -4.97 -3.84 -12.34
CA THR A 316 -3.87 -4.77 -12.06
C THR A 316 -4.41 -6.15 -11.66
N THR A 317 -5.44 -6.18 -10.82
CA THR A 317 -6.03 -7.43 -10.30
C THR A 317 -6.60 -8.33 -11.39
N PRO A 318 -7.35 -7.82 -12.40
CA PRO A 318 -7.95 -8.70 -13.41
C PRO A 318 -6.96 -9.43 -14.32
N TRP A 319 -5.67 -9.05 -14.32
CA TRP A 319 -4.66 -9.83 -15.05
C TRP A 319 -4.48 -11.24 -14.51
N ALA A 320 -4.88 -11.54 -13.27
CA ALA A 320 -4.90 -12.91 -12.76
C ALA A 320 -5.82 -13.83 -13.60
N VAL A 321 -6.86 -13.30 -14.26
CA VAL A 321 -7.68 -14.04 -15.23
C VAL A 321 -6.85 -14.51 -16.42
N GLY A 322 -5.84 -13.75 -16.84
CA GLY A 322 -4.94 -14.14 -17.92
C GLY A 322 -4.20 -15.44 -17.61
N TYR A 323 -3.78 -15.64 -16.37
CA TYR A 323 -3.19 -16.90 -15.92
C TYR A 323 -4.22 -18.04 -15.93
N LEU A 324 -5.42 -17.81 -15.39
CA LEU A 324 -6.48 -18.82 -15.39
C LEU A 324 -6.84 -19.27 -16.82
N TRP A 325 -6.98 -18.32 -17.74
CA TRP A 325 -7.37 -18.54 -19.12
C TRP A 325 -6.27 -19.18 -19.98
N THR A 326 -5.04 -18.66 -19.90
CA THR A 326 -3.97 -19.06 -20.83
C THR A 326 -2.97 -20.05 -20.25
N GLY A 327 -2.87 -20.14 -18.92
CA GLY A 327 -1.81 -20.82 -18.21
C GLY A 327 -0.46 -20.12 -18.20
N ASP A 328 -0.34 -18.94 -18.81
CA ASP A 328 0.88 -18.14 -18.73
C ASP A 328 0.99 -17.49 -17.36
N ARG A 329 1.94 -18.00 -16.56
CA ARG A 329 2.20 -17.54 -15.19
C ARG A 329 2.64 -16.07 -15.13
N SER A 330 3.18 -15.51 -16.21
CA SER A 330 3.62 -14.10 -16.24
C SER A 330 2.49 -13.12 -15.96
N PHE A 331 1.24 -13.47 -16.28
CA PHE A 331 0.07 -12.65 -15.93
C PHE A 331 -0.22 -12.62 -14.43
N LEU A 332 -0.07 -13.77 -13.75
CA LEU A 332 -0.24 -13.84 -12.31
C LEU A 332 0.91 -13.12 -11.60
N GLU A 333 2.14 -13.30 -12.08
CA GLU A 333 3.31 -12.57 -11.59
C GLU A 333 3.15 -11.05 -11.79
N ALA A 334 2.54 -10.62 -12.90
CA ALA A 334 2.21 -9.22 -13.11
C ALA A 334 1.18 -8.71 -12.08
N ALA A 335 0.03 -9.39 -11.96
CA ALA A 335 -1.01 -9.00 -11.02
C ALA A 335 -0.49 -8.94 -9.59
N VAL A 336 0.23 -9.96 -9.13
CA VAL A 336 0.83 -10.01 -7.79
C VAL A 336 1.95 -8.97 -7.62
N GLY A 337 2.82 -8.81 -8.61
CA GLY A 337 3.96 -7.91 -8.56
C GLY A 337 3.56 -6.43 -8.41
N TRP A 338 2.48 -6.00 -9.06
CA TRP A 338 1.94 -4.64 -8.89
C TRP A 338 1.39 -4.38 -7.49
N HIS A 339 0.81 -5.38 -6.84
CA HIS A 339 0.39 -5.28 -5.43
C HIS A 339 1.59 -5.30 -4.47
N ASP A 340 2.63 -6.07 -4.80
CA ASP A 340 3.87 -6.08 -4.04
C ASP A 340 4.63 -4.75 -4.14
N LEU A 341 4.51 -4.04 -5.26
CA LEU A 341 5.01 -2.67 -5.40
C LEU A 341 4.29 -1.72 -4.44
N LEU A 342 2.95 -1.74 -4.38
CA LEU A 342 2.17 -0.90 -3.45
C LEU A 342 2.57 -1.16 -2.00
N GLU A 343 2.74 -2.42 -1.61
CA GLU A 343 3.16 -2.81 -0.25
C GLU A 343 4.54 -2.25 0.12
N ARG A 344 5.43 -2.05 -0.85
CA ARG A 344 6.77 -1.48 -0.62
C ARG A 344 6.78 0.05 -0.65
N VAL A 345 6.01 0.64 -1.55
CA VAL A 345 6.12 2.07 -1.87
C VAL A 345 5.11 2.92 -1.10
N ALA A 346 3.86 2.47 -1.03
CA ALA A 346 2.74 3.34 -0.74
C ALA A 346 1.88 2.89 0.44
N LEU A 347 2.13 1.74 1.06
CA LEU A 347 1.20 1.22 2.06
C LEU A 347 1.21 2.02 3.36
N GLN A 348 0.03 2.43 3.83
CA GLN A 348 -0.14 2.98 5.17
C GLN A 348 -0.15 1.87 6.23
N PRO A 349 0.18 2.16 7.50
CA PRO A 349 0.09 1.20 8.59
C PRO A 349 -1.30 0.60 8.81
N ASN A 350 -2.36 1.29 8.38
CA ASN A 350 -3.75 0.81 8.43
C ASN A 350 -4.06 -0.26 7.35
N GLY A 351 -3.09 -0.61 6.50
CA GLY A 351 -3.21 -1.69 5.52
C GLY A 351 -3.74 -1.30 4.15
N VAL A 352 -3.99 -0.01 3.88
CA VAL A 352 -4.44 0.49 2.58
C VAL A 352 -3.38 1.46 2.02
N PRO A 353 -3.16 1.51 0.70
CA PRO A 353 -2.22 2.47 0.12
C PRO A 353 -2.54 3.93 0.48
N VAL A 354 -1.50 4.76 0.53
CA VAL A 354 -1.62 6.21 0.38
C VAL A 354 -2.30 6.48 -0.94
N SER A 355 -3.31 7.32 -0.90
CA SER A 355 -4.07 7.76 -2.05
C SER A 355 -4.73 9.08 -1.72
N ASP A 356 -4.01 10.15 -2.01
CA ASP A 356 -4.63 11.45 -2.26
C ASP A 356 -5.09 11.45 -3.73
N GLU A 357 -5.88 10.44 -4.09
CA GLU A 357 -6.22 9.94 -5.43
C GLU A 357 -5.08 9.17 -6.13
N TRP A 358 -3.83 9.63 -6.03
CA TRP A 358 -2.66 8.97 -6.62
C TRP A 358 -1.74 8.38 -5.56
N TYR A 359 -1.22 7.17 -5.78
CA TYR A 359 -0.33 6.58 -4.79
C TYR A 359 1.00 7.30 -4.69
N GLY A 360 1.48 7.49 -3.46
CA GLY A 360 2.75 8.09 -3.12
C GLY A 360 3.37 7.44 -1.90
N PRO A 361 4.53 7.92 -1.43
CA PRO A 361 5.18 7.36 -0.24
C PRO A 361 4.30 7.44 1.01
N THR A 362 4.43 6.45 1.89
CA THR A 362 3.81 6.43 3.23
C THR A 362 4.05 7.74 3.98
N GLY A 363 3.02 8.27 4.64
CA GLY A 363 3.14 9.45 5.49
C GLY A 363 2.01 9.63 6.49
N ALA A 364 2.33 10.23 7.63
CA ALA A 364 1.45 10.35 8.80
C ALA A 364 0.16 11.11 8.54
N PHE A 365 0.23 12.07 7.63
CA PHE A 365 -0.86 12.97 7.24
C PHE A 365 -1.25 12.80 5.77
N ARG A 366 -0.92 11.66 5.17
CA ARG A 366 -1.38 11.32 3.80
C ARG A 366 -2.70 10.58 3.86
N GLY A 367 -3.59 10.87 2.91
CA GLY A 367 -4.92 10.27 2.82
C GLY A 367 -4.88 8.85 2.27
N SER A 368 -5.92 8.08 2.59
CA SER A 368 -6.36 6.90 1.88
C SER A 368 -7.83 7.10 1.53
N GLU A 369 -8.17 7.02 0.24
CA GLU A 369 -9.55 7.16 -0.25
C GLU A 369 -10.43 5.99 0.23
N THR A 370 -11.71 6.24 0.49
CA THR A 370 -12.67 5.17 0.84
C THR A 370 -12.81 4.13 -0.27
N CYS A 371 -12.80 4.55 -1.55
CA CYS A 371 -12.86 3.63 -2.67
C CYS A 371 -11.67 2.67 -2.69
N ASP A 372 -10.49 3.11 -2.27
CA ASP A 372 -9.31 2.26 -2.21
C ASP A 372 -9.42 1.22 -1.13
N VAL A 373 -10.09 1.51 0.00
CA VAL A 373 -10.38 0.49 1.01
C VAL A 373 -11.20 -0.64 0.37
N ALA A 374 -12.27 -0.30 -0.35
CA ALA A 374 -13.13 -1.27 -1.01
C ALA A 374 -12.41 -2.02 -2.15
N GLY A 375 -11.67 -1.30 -2.99
CA GLY A 375 -10.87 -1.85 -4.08
C GLY A 375 -9.77 -2.77 -3.58
N TYR A 376 -9.07 -2.39 -2.51
CA TYR A 376 -7.98 -3.16 -1.94
C TYR A 376 -8.49 -4.45 -1.30
N VAL A 377 -9.57 -4.38 -0.50
CA VAL A 377 -10.25 -5.57 0.05
C VAL A 377 -10.64 -6.55 -1.05
N TRP A 378 -11.32 -6.07 -2.10
CA TRP A 378 -11.69 -6.91 -3.24
C TRP A 378 -10.46 -7.53 -3.92
N SER A 379 -9.43 -6.74 -4.18
CA SER A 379 -8.23 -7.20 -4.88
C SER A 379 -7.48 -8.29 -4.12
N GLN A 380 -7.34 -8.16 -2.80
CA GLN A 380 -6.67 -9.16 -1.97
C GLN A 380 -7.49 -10.46 -1.92
N ILE A 381 -8.82 -10.38 -1.88
CA ILE A 381 -9.70 -11.56 -1.98
C ILE A 381 -9.52 -12.27 -3.33
N SER A 382 -9.56 -11.53 -4.43
CA SER A 382 -9.39 -12.08 -5.78
C SER A 382 -8.02 -12.73 -5.96
N LEU A 383 -6.94 -12.10 -5.47
CA LEU A 383 -5.60 -12.68 -5.53
C LEU A 383 -5.45 -13.88 -4.60
N LEU A 384 -6.05 -13.86 -3.40
CA LEU A 384 -6.09 -15.01 -2.49
C LEU A 384 -6.77 -16.21 -3.15
N GLN A 385 -7.92 -15.99 -3.80
CA GLN A 385 -8.66 -17.04 -4.50
C GLN A 385 -7.78 -17.72 -5.57
N VAL A 386 -7.03 -16.94 -6.35
CA VAL A 386 -6.21 -17.48 -7.45
C VAL A 386 -4.92 -18.10 -6.96
N THR A 387 -4.21 -17.45 -6.03
CA THR A 387 -2.87 -17.87 -5.60
C THR A 387 -2.87 -18.89 -4.48
N GLY A 388 -3.90 -18.86 -3.64
CA GLY A 388 -3.94 -19.58 -2.37
C GLY A 388 -2.96 -19.05 -1.33
N GLU A 389 -2.29 -17.92 -1.56
CA GLU A 389 -1.26 -17.39 -0.67
C GLU A 389 -1.87 -16.63 0.52
N GLY A 390 -1.67 -17.14 1.74
CA GLY A 390 -2.17 -16.58 2.99
C GLY A 390 -1.72 -15.15 3.27
N ARG A 391 -0.60 -14.69 2.69
CA ARG A 391 -0.18 -13.28 2.80
C ARG A 391 -1.21 -12.31 2.20
N MET A 392 -2.05 -12.74 1.26
CA MET A 392 -3.16 -11.93 0.75
C MET A 392 -4.29 -11.84 1.79
N ALA A 393 -4.53 -12.91 2.56
CA ALA A 393 -5.42 -12.87 3.71
C ALA A 393 -4.87 -11.96 4.81
N ASP A 394 -3.57 -11.98 5.10
CA ASP A 394 -2.93 -11.04 6.04
C ASP A 394 -3.15 -9.57 5.61
N ARG A 395 -2.99 -9.27 4.31
CA ARG A 395 -3.22 -7.92 3.75
C ARG A 395 -4.69 -7.52 3.85
N LEU A 396 -5.59 -8.44 3.51
CA LEU A 396 -7.03 -8.29 3.60
C LEU A 396 -7.48 -7.98 5.04
N GLU A 397 -7.07 -8.79 6.01
CA GLU A 397 -7.44 -8.60 7.42
C GLU A 397 -6.94 -7.25 7.94
N ARG A 398 -5.70 -6.87 7.61
CA ARG A 398 -5.14 -5.56 7.99
C ARG A 398 -5.96 -4.41 7.40
N ALA A 399 -6.35 -4.45 6.14
CA ALA A 399 -7.17 -3.42 5.52
C ALA A 399 -8.58 -3.36 6.14
N PHE A 400 -9.21 -4.54 6.31
CA PHE A 400 -10.58 -4.66 6.78
C PHE A 400 -10.77 -4.20 8.23
N PHE A 401 -9.93 -4.67 9.16
CA PHE A 401 -10.10 -4.39 10.59
C PHE A 401 -9.61 -2.99 11.01
N ASN A 402 -8.89 -2.28 10.13
CA ASN A 402 -8.37 -0.95 10.42
C ASN A 402 -9.04 0.12 9.54
N ALA A 403 -8.71 0.16 8.25
CA ALA A 403 -9.19 1.19 7.34
C ALA A 403 -10.70 1.07 7.05
N GLY A 404 -11.27 -0.15 7.07
CA GLY A 404 -12.70 -0.40 6.90
C GLY A 404 -13.60 0.41 7.84
N PRO A 405 -13.58 0.17 9.17
CA PRO A 405 -14.39 0.92 10.14
C PRO A 405 -13.98 2.39 10.28
N ALA A 406 -12.74 2.74 9.93
CA ALA A 406 -12.24 4.09 10.04
C ALA A 406 -12.71 5.03 8.91
N THR A 407 -13.41 4.52 7.89
CA THR A 407 -13.94 5.31 6.78
C THR A 407 -15.41 5.70 6.94
N VAL A 408 -16.15 4.99 7.81
CA VAL A 408 -17.59 5.13 7.99
C VAL A 408 -17.95 5.40 9.45
N SER A 409 -18.97 6.21 9.69
CA SER A 409 -19.49 6.47 11.04
C SER A 409 -20.12 5.22 11.64
N ARG A 410 -20.26 5.21 12.98
CA ARG A 410 -20.73 4.05 13.75
C ARG A 410 -22.12 3.57 13.32
N ASP A 411 -22.96 4.47 12.80
CA ASP A 411 -24.31 4.20 12.33
C ASP A 411 -24.43 3.98 10.81
N PHE A 412 -23.33 3.99 10.06
CA PHE A 412 -23.31 3.93 8.60
C PHE A 412 -24.11 5.03 7.88
N LYS A 413 -24.29 6.20 8.49
CA LYS A 413 -25.04 7.30 7.85
C LYS A 413 -24.18 8.44 7.33
N THR A 414 -22.93 8.48 7.75
CA THR A 414 -21.92 9.40 7.23
C THR A 414 -20.59 8.68 6.99
N HIS A 415 -19.79 9.17 6.06
CA HIS A 415 -18.46 8.63 5.76
C HIS A 415 -17.48 9.77 5.44
N VAL A 416 -16.19 9.49 5.54
CA VAL A 416 -15.13 10.40 5.02
C VAL A 416 -14.83 10.07 3.57
N TYR A 417 -14.27 11.00 2.83
CA TYR A 417 -13.68 10.68 1.53
C TYR A 417 -12.27 10.13 1.74
N PHE A 418 -11.43 10.88 2.47
CA PHE A 418 -10.07 10.52 2.86
C PHE A 418 -9.97 10.31 4.36
N GLN A 419 -9.32 9.22 4.75
CA GLN A 419 -8.84 9.01 6.11
C GLN A 419 -7.32 9.09 6.15
N SER A 420 -6.76 9.51 7.28
CA SER A 420 -5.31 9.52 7.50
C SER A 420 -4.93 8.74 8.76
N PRO A 421 -3.66 8.25 8.86
CA PRO A 421 -3.13 7.68 10.10
C PRO A 421 -3.28 8.65 11.28
N ASN A 422 -2.93 9.92 11.07
CA ASN A 422 -3.06 10.97 12.06
C ASN A 422 -4.10 12.02 11.63
N ARG A 423 -5.05 12.30 12.52
CA ARG A 423 -6.09 13.33 12.38
C ARG A 423 -6.39 13.89 13.76
N PHE A 424 -5.87 15.07 14.09
CA PHE A 424 -5.95 15.64 15.45
C PHE A 424 -6.87 16.87 15.55
N ALA A 425 -7.27 17.44 14.42
CA ALA A 425 -8.19 18.56 14.34
C ALA A 425 -9.17 18.35 13.18
N ASN A 426 -10.32 19.03 13.23
CA ASN A 426 -11.27 19.00 12.12
C ASN A 426 -10.59 19.52 10.85
N LEU A 427 -10.86 18.87 9.71
CA LEU A 427 -10.26 19.17 8.41
C LEU A 427 -8.71 19.12 8.40
N SER A 428 -8.08 18.44 9.36
CA SER A 428 -6.64 18.21 9.39
C SER A 428 -6.32 16.73 9.12
N PRO A 429 -5.45 16.43 8.15
CA PRO A 429 -4.83 17.36 7.20
C PRO A 429 -5.84 17.95 6.21
N ASP A 430 -5.49 19.08 5.61
CA ASP A 430 -6.25 19.59 4.47
C ASP A 430 -6.05 18.63 3.28
N PHE A 431 -7.16 18.24 2.66
CA PHE A 431 -7.17 17.46 1.43
C PHE A 431 -7.60 18.42 0.31
N PRO A 432 -6.66 19.10 -0.38
CA PRO A 432 -6.96 20.10 -1.41
C PRO A 432 -7.56 19.50 -2.71
N HIS A 433 -7.96 18.23 -2.64
CA HIS A 433 -8.38 17.35 -3.70
C HIS A 433 -9.75 16.71 -3.45
N GLY A 434 -10.36 16.16 -4.51
CA GLY A 434 -11.71 15.61 -4.46
C GLY A 434 -12.73 16.67 -4.00
N PRO A 435 -13.65 16.38 -3.07
CA PRO A 435 -14.72 17.30 -2.65
C PRO A 435 -14.28 18.65 -2.06
N ARG A 436 -12.97 18.91 -1.85
CA ARG A 436 -12.33 20.12 -1.29
C ARG A 436 -12.90 20.58 0.06
N ALA A 437 -12.03 20.87 1.04
CA ALA A 437 -12.37 21.31 2.40
C ALA A 437 -13.31 20.38 3.21
N SER A 438 -13.83 19.30 2.63
CA SER A 438 -14.72 18.33 3.29
C SER A 438 -14.23 16.88 3.19
N GLY A 439 -13.19 16.59 2.39
CA GLY A 439 -12.71 15.22 2.18
C GLY A 439 -12.28 14.50 3.47
N GLY A 440 -11.77 15.25 4.45
CA GLY A 440 -11.42 14.76 5.78
C GLY A 440 -12.55 14.83 6.82
N ALA A 441 -13.79 15.12 6.40
CA ALA A 441 -14.96 15.21 7.27
C ALA A 441 -15.96 14.08 6.97
N TYR A 442 -16.59 13.57 8.02
CA TYR A 442 -17.72 12.66 7.95
C TYR A 442 -18.95 13.42 7.45
N GLN A 443 -19.44 13.06 6.28
CA GLN A 443 -20.62 13.67 5.66
C GLN A 443 -21.59 12.58 5.17
N PRO A 444 -22.89 12.89 5.03
CA PRO A 444 -23.85 11.95 4.42
C PRO A 444 -23.45 11.56 2.99
N LYS A 445 -22.80 12.47 2.26
CA LYS A 445 -22.27 12.22 0.92
C LYS A 445 -21.12 13.14 0.61
N HIS A 446 -20.33 12.77 -0.38
CA HIS A 446 -19.24 13.59 -0.93
C HIS A 446 -19.40 13.72 -2.44
N SER A 447 -18.83 14.77 -3.03
CA SER A 447 -18.71 14.87 -4.49
C SER A 447 -17.22 14.73 -4.89
N PRO A 448 -16.84 13.74 -5.70
CA PRO A 448 -17.72 12.74 -6.31
C PRO A 448 -18.28 11.71 -5.34
N LEU A 449 -19.39 11.09 -5.76
CA LEU A 449 -20.15 10.11 -4.97
C LEU A 449 -19.51 8.70 -4.99
N CYS A 450 -18.29 8.55 -5.52
CA CYS A 450 -17.58 7.27 -5.65
C CYS A 450 -17.46 6.57 -4.32
N CYS A 451 -16.95 7.29 -3.32
CA CYS A 451 -16.76 6.79 -1.97
C CYS A 451 -18.08 6.37 -1.33
N THR A 452 -19.14 7.17 -1.51
CA THR A 452 -20.49 6.87 -1.00
C THR A 452 -21.01 5.56 -1.57
N ALA A 453 -20.73 5.27 -2.84
CA ALA A 453 -21.12 4.03 -3.49
C ALA A 453 -20.22 2.84 -3.12
N ALA A 454 -18.89 3.02 -3.20
CA ALA A 454 -17.90 1.96 -3.05
C ALA A 454 -17.83 1.39 -1.63
N LEU A 455 -18.10 2.20 -0.59
CA LEU A 455 -18.07 1.76 0.80
C LEU A 455 -18.96 0.54 1.07
N ASN A 456 -20.06 0.41 0.32
CA ASN A 456 -21.04 -0.67 0.46
C ASN A 456 -20.46 -2.07 0.15
N ARG A 457 -19.28 -2.14 -0.46
CA ARG A 457 -18.60 -3.40 -0.80
C ARG A 457 -17.67 -3.92 0.29
N ILE A 458 -17.22 -3.07 1.21
CA ILE A 458 -16.16 -3.43 2.19
C ILE A 458 -16.59 -4.62 3.05
N VAL A 459 -17.73 -4.51 3.74
CA VAL A 459 -18.22 -5.56 4.66
C VAL A 459 -18.66 -6.82 3.93
N PRO A 460 -19.49 -6.75 2.87
CA PRO A 460 -20.02 -7.96 2.25
C PRO A 460 -18.94 -8.81 1.59
N TRP A 461 -17.93 -8.20 0.97
CA TRP A 461 -16.85 -8.95 0.35
C TRP A 461 -16.03 -9.73 1.38
N PHE A 462 -15.70 -9.12 2.53
CA PHE A 462 -15.01 -9.84 3.61
C PHE A 462 -15.85 -11.03 4.09
N VAL A 463 -17.13 -10.79 4.42
CA VAL A 463 -18.02 -11.82 4.98
C VAL A 463 -18.18 -13.01 4.04
N THR A 464 -18.47 -12.78 2.76
CA THR A 464 -18.73 -13.88 1.80
C THR A 464 -17.48 -14.69 1.44
N HIS A 465 -16.29 -14.28 1.89
CA HIS A 465 -15.01 -14.91 1.55
C HIS A 465 -14.17 -15.26 2.79
N MET A 466 -14.74 -15.25 4.00
CA MET A 466 -14.08 -15.81 5.20
C MET A 466 -13.87 -17.33 5.08
N TRP A 467 -14.73 -17.99 4.28
CA TRP A 467 -14.63 -19.40 3.95
C TRP A 467 -14.75 -19.62 2.45
N MET A 468 -13.94 -20.53 1.92
CA MET A 468 -13.97 -20.97 0.52
C MET A 468 -13.92 -22.50 0.44
N ALA A 469 -14.31 -23.08 -0.69
CA ALA A 469 -14.19 -24.51 -0.96
C ALA A 469 -12.85 -24.86 -1.60
N THR A 470 -12.41 -26.11 -1.39
CA THR A 470 -11.21 -26.68 -2.02
C THR A 470 -11.58 -27.73 -3.07
N TYR A 471 -10.67 -28.00 -4.01
CA TYR A 471 -10.91 -28.94 -5.11
C TYR A 471 -11.03 -30.40 -4.71
N ASP A 472 -10.61 -30.76 -3.49
CA ASP A 472 -10.77 -32.07 -2.90
C ASP A 472 -12.02 -32.17 -1.99
N ASN A 473 -13.03 -31.33 -2.26
CA ASN A 473 -14.30 -31.27 -1.55
C ASN A 473 -14.16 -31.02 -0.04
N GLY A 474 -13.15 -30.23 0.34
CA GLY A 474 -12.99 -29.66 1.67
C GLY A 474 -13.36 -28.19 1.73
N LEU A 475 -12.96 -27.55 2.81
CA LEU A 475 -13.18 -26.13 3.08
C LEU A 475 -11.88 -25.46 3.54
N ALA A 476 -11.73 -24.18 3.26
CA ALA A 476 -10.64 -23.34 3.73
C ALA A 476 -11.19 -22.17 4.55
N ALA A 477 -10.75 -22.03 5.80
CA ALA A 477 -10.93 -20.84 6.61
C ALA A 477 -9.84 -19.83 6.23
N THR A 478 -10.18 -18.91 5.33
CA THR A 478 -9.26 -17.93 4.72
C THR A 478 -9.11 -16.69 5.60
N CYS A 479 -10.15 -16.27 6.31
CA CYS A 479 -10.13 -15.20 7.30
C CYS A 479 -11.05 -15.56 8.47
N TYR A 480 -10.87 -14.89 9.61
CA TYR A 480 -11.61 -15.23 10.83
C TYR A 480 -12.57 -14.13 11.28
N GLY A 481 -13.73 -14.56 11.76
CA GLY A 481 -14.76 -13.73 12.37
C GLY A 481 -15.91 -14.62 12.85
N PRO A 482 -16.78 -14.12 13.75
CA PRO A 482 -17.95 -14.87 14.16
C PRO A 482 -18.87 -15.10 12.97
N CYS A 483 -19.17 -16.36 12.65
CA CYS A 483 -19.99 -16.71 11.50
C CYS A 483 -20.59 -18.11 11.60
N LYS A 484 -21.59 -18.36 10.76
CA LYS A 484 -22.11 -19.69 10.45
C LYS A 484 -21.85 -19.98 8.98
N VAL A 485 -21.33 -21.16 8.68
CA VAL A 485 -21.08 -21.64 7.31
C VAL A 485 -22.02 -22.80 7.01
N THR A 486 -22.71 -22.75 5.88
CA THR A 486 -23.53 -23.86 5.36
C THR A 486 -22.97 -24.26 3.99
N ALA A 487 -22.40 -25.47 3.89
CA ALA A 487 -21.68 -25.91 2.69
C ALA A 487 -21.85 -27.40 2.39
N LEU A 488 -21.29 -27.85 1.27
CA LEU A 488 -21.19 -29.23 0.82
C LEU A 488 -19.73 -29.69 0.87
N VAL A 489 -19.47 -30.82 1.52
CA VAL A 489 -18.13 -31.43 1.66
C VAL A 489 -18.15 -32.89 1.24
N ALA A 490 -16.97 -33.49 1.05
CA ALA A 490 -16.82 -34.86 0.56
C ALA A 490 -17.71 -35.10 -0.69
N ASP A 491 -18.36 -36.25 -0.79
CA ASP A 491 -19.38 -36.48 -1.81
C ASP A 491 -20.73 -35.85 -1.41
N ARG A 492 -20.86 -34.55 -1.68
CA ARG A 492 -22.07 -33.74 -1.50
C ARG A 492 -22.75 -33.83 -0.13
N VAL A 493 -21.99 -34.08 0.94
CA VAL A 493 -22.52 -34.13 2.31
C VAL A 493 -22.72 -32.70 2.82
N PRO A 494 -23.95 -32.31 3.21
CA PRO A 494 -24.17 -31.02 3.86
C PRO A 494 -23.41 -30.93 5.18
N VAL A 495 -22.82 -29.77 5.45
CA VAL A 495 -22.15 -29.45 6.72
C VAL A 495 -22.51 -28.05 7.17
N VAL A 496 -22.72 -27.90 8.47
CA VAL A 496 -22.80 -26.60 9.15
C VAL A 496 -21.57 -26.42 10.03
N LEU A 497 -20.89 -25.28 9.89
CA LEU A 497 -19.83 -24.84 10.80
C LEU A 497 -20.33 -23.63 11.59
N ASP A 498 -20.29 -23.70 12.93
CA ASP A 498 -20.58 -22.55 13.81
C ASP A 498 -19.26 -22.05 14.40
N CYS A 499 -18.79 -20.90 13.92
CA CYS A 499 -17.54 -20.25 14.32
C CYS A 499 -17.84 -19.19 15.38
N ARG A 500 -17.49 -19.48 16.64
CA ARG A 500 -17.65 -18.60 17.78
C ARG A 500 -16.32 -17.98 18.14
N THR A 501 -16.22 -16.67 17.99
CA THR A 501 -14.99 -15.93 18.30
C THR A 501 -15.27 -14.44 18.43
N ASP A 502 -14.44 -13.77 19.24
CA ASP A 502 -14.32 -12.32 19.26
C ASP A 502 -13.12 -11.83 18.41
N TYR A 503 -12.49 -12.70 17.62
CA TYR A 503 -11.40 -12.32 16.71
C TYR A 503 -11.82 -11.11 15.84
N PRO A 504 -10.96 -10.10 15.67
CA PRO A 504 -9.55 -10.02 16.09
C PRO A 504 -9.34 -9.47 17.52
N PHE A 505 -10.41 -9.21 18.28
CA PHE A 505 -10.33 -8.72 19.66
C PHE A 505 -10.03 -9.80 20.69
N ASN A 506 -9.89 -11.06 20.26
CA ASN A 506 -9.41 -12.21 21.03
C ASN A 506 -8.62 -13.16 20.09
N GLU A 507 -7.94 -14.14 20.67
CA GLU A 507 -7.01 -15.05 19.98
C GLU A 507 -7.60 -16.44 19.70
N THR A 508 -8.79 -16.74 20.23
CA THR A 508 -9.39 -18.09 20.18
C THR A 508 -10.57 -18.11 19.23
N ILE A 509 -10.59 -19.11 18.36
CA ILE A 509 -11.65 -19.39 17.40
C ILE A 509 -12.15 -20.81 17.67
N ASP A 510 -13.36 -20.91 18.21
CA ASP A 510 -14.02 -22.19 18.46
C ASP A 510 -14.97 -22.49 17.29
N ILE A 511 -14.84 -23.67 16.70
CA ILE A 511 -15.60 -24.08 15.51
C ILE A 511 -16.30 -25.40 15.81
N SER A 512 -17.62 -25.40 15.83
CA SER A 512 -18.40 -26.63 15.83
C SER A 512 -18.58 -27.13 14.41
N VAL A 513 -18.30 -28.41 14.17
CA VAL A 513 -18.40 -29.09 12.88
C VAL A 513 -19.59 -30.05 12.91
N GLN A 514 -20.59 -29.80 12.05
CA GLN A 514 -21.85 -30.57 12.04
C GLN A 514 -22.16 -31.07 10.62
N PRO A 515 -21.47 -32.13 10.16
CA PRO A 515 -21.86 -32.78 8.91
C PRO A 515 -23.17 -33.55 9.11
N GLU A 516 -23.97 -33.70 8.07
CA GLU A 516 -25.25 -34.45 8.12
C GLU A 516 -25.04 -35.93 8.52
N ARG A 517 -23.90 -36.50 8.14
CA ARG A 517 -23.45 -37.85 8.49
C ARG A 517 -21.94 -37.87 8.64
N GLU A 518 -21.41 -38.87 9.35
CA GLU A 518 -19.96 -39.05 9.44
C GLU A 518 -19.34 -39.14 8.03
N THR A 519 -18.32 -38.31 7.78
CA THR A 519 -17.65 -38.24 6.48
C THR A 519 -16.25 -37.67 6.61
N THR A 520 -15.36 -38.04 5.68
CA THR A 520 -13.97 -37.56 5.64
C THR A 520 -13.84 -36.39 4.67
N PHE A 521 -13.27 -35.27 5.13
CA PHE A 521 -12.91 -34.14 4.29
C PHE A 521 -11.81 -33.28 4.95
N PRO A 522 -10.99 -32.57 4.16
CA PRO A 522 -10.01 -31.65 4.70
C PRO A 522 -10.61 -30.29 5.08
N VAL A 523 -10.06 -29.69 6.13
CA VAL A 523 -10.25 -28.28 6.47
C VAL A 523 -8.89 -27.60 6.52
N ASP A 524 -8.71 -26.55 5.72
CA ASP A 524 -7.49 -25.75 5.65
C ASP A 524 -7.66 -24.47 6.49
N PHE A 525 -6.78 -24.28 7.47
CA PHE A 525 -6.80 -23.12 8.37
C PHE A 525 -5.67 -22.16 8.00
N HIS A 526 -6.00 -20.94 7.62
CA HIS A 526 -5.00 -19.90 7.43
C HIS A 526 -4.26 -19.62 8.75
N ILE A 527 -2.93 -19.69 8.73
CA ILE A 527 -2.07 -19.33 9.85
C ILE A 527 -1.43 -17.99 9.52
N PRO A 528 -1.89 -16.87 10.12
CA PRO A 528 -1.41 -15.54 9.77
C PRO A 528 0.10 -15.39 9.98
N GLY A 529 0.80 -14.68 9.07
CA GLY A 529 2.26 -14.55 9.11
C GLY A 529 2.82 -13.87 10.37
N TRP A 530 1.96 -13.11 11.08
CA TRP A 530 2.29 -12.50 12.37
C TRP A 530 2.26 -13.48 13.55
N CYS A 531 1.54 -14.61 13.44
CA CYS A 531 1.37 -15.58 14.52
C CYS A 531 2.59 -16.51 14.61
N LYS A 532 3.28 -16.53 15.77
CA LYS A 532 4.52 -17.31 15.95
C LYS A 532 4.33 -18.67 16.62
N ALA A 533 3.26 -18.84 17.38
CA ALA A 533 3.00 -20.07 18.13
C ALA A 533 1.52 -20.48 18.02
N PRO A 534 1.03 -20.77 16.80
CA PRO A 534 -0.35 -21.22 16.63
C PRO A 534 -0.57 -22.57 17.32
N SER A 535 -1.77 -22.83 17.80
CA SER A 535 -2.16 -24.15 18.31
C SER A 535 -3.56 -24.51 17.84
N LEU A 536 -3.73 -25.77 17.44
CA LEU A 536 -5.01 -26.31 16.99
C LEU A 536 -5.32 -27.58 17.77
N SER A 537 -6.59 -27.75 18.17
CA SER A 537 -7.07 -29.00 18.76
C SER A 537 -8.39 -29.41 18.16
N VAL A 538 -8.64 -30.72 18.11
CA VAL A 538 -9.92 -31.31 17.70
C VAL A 538 -10.42 -32.19 18.84
N ASN A 539 -11.63 -31.92 19.34
CA ASN A 539 -12.23 -32.59 20.50
C ASN A 539 -11.28 -32.61 21.73
N GLY A 540 -10.60 -31.49 21.98
CA GLY A 540 -9.61 -31.33 23.06
C GLY A 540 -8.27 -32.04 22.82
N THR A 541 -8.09 -32.77 21.72
CA THR A 541 -6.82 -33.41 21.38
C THR A 541 -6.01 -32.49 20.46
N ALA A 542 -4.79 -32.15 20.87
CA ALA A 542 -3.90 -31.30 20.08
C ALA A 542 -3.58 -31.93 18.71
N VAL A 543 -3.58 -31.11 17.68
CA VAL A 543 -3.17 -31.47 16.31
C VAL A 543 -1.94 -30.63 15.96
N ALA A 544 -0.97 -31.26 15.30
CA ALA A 544 0.21 -30.55 14.83
C ALA A 544 -0.20 -29.45 13.84
N VAL A 545 0.29 -28.22 14.08
CA VAL A 545 0.09 -27.10 13.17
C VAL A 545 1.36 -26.97 12.32
N ASP A 546 1.29 -27.48 11.10
CA ASP A 546 2.36 -27.38 10.10
C ASP A 546 1.81 -26.62 8.88
N PRO A 547 1.95 -25.28 8.83
CA PRO A 547 1.49 -24.50 7.70
C PRO A 547 2.34 -24.82 6.47
N ASN A 548 1.68 -25.02 5.32
CA ASN A 548 2.37 -25.15 4.04
C ASN A 548 3.07 -23.83 3.62
N ASP A 549 3.79 -23.85 2.50
CA ASP A 549 4.46 -22.67 1.93
C ASP A 549 3.51 -21.50 1.58
N LYS A 550 2.20 -21.80 1.51
CA LYS A 550 1.12 -20.85 1.30
C LYS A 550 0.48 -20.33 2.59
N GLY A 551 0.91 -20.79 3.76
CA GLY A 551 0.43 -20.32 5.07
C GLY A 551 -0.84 -21.01 5.58
N PHE A 552 -1.18 -22.21 5.10
CA PHE A 552 -2.36 -22.97 5.55
C PHE A 552 -1.96 -24.26 6.25
N ALA A 553 -2.53 -24.50 7.43
CA ALA A 553 -2.43 -25.78 8.15
C ALA A 553 -3.65 -26.64 7.84
N ARG A 554 -3.41 -27.85 7.33
CA ARG A 554 -4.47 -28.76 6.88
C ARG A 554 -4.82 -29.81 7.94
N VAL A 555 -6.12 -29.96 8.22
CA VAL A 555 -6.66 -31.05 9.04
C VAL A 555 -7.56 -31.93 8.17
N ASN A 556 -7.08 -33.12 7.80
CA ASN A 556 -7.85 -34.09 7.01
C ASN A 556 -8.20 -35.32 7.86
N ARG A 557 -9.50 -35.51 8.15
CA ARG A 557 -9.98 -36.59 9.01
C ARG A 557 -11.45 -36.91 8.74
N SER A 558 -11.94 -37.98 9.37
CA SER A 558 -13.38 -38.24 9.54
C SER A 558 -13.96 -37.28 10.56
N TRP A 559 -15.02 -36.59 10.18
CA TRP A 559 -15.78 -35.64 11.00
C TRP A 559 -17.14 -36.22 11.34
N ARG A 560 -17.57 -36.07 12.60
CA ARG A 560 -18.88 -36.48 13.11
C ARG A 560 -19.70 -35.28 13.57
N PRO A 561 -21.05 -35.36 13.57
CA PRO A 561 -21.88 -34.31 14.15
C PRO A 561 -21.44 -33.99 15.59
N GLY A 562 -21.09 -32.72 15.83
CA GLY A 562 -20.69 -32.24 17.15
C GLY A 562 -19.19 -32.26 17.42
N ASP A 563 -18.36 -32.67 16.45
CA ASP A 563 -16.91 -32.46 16.55
C ASP A 563 -16.62 -30.95 16.73
N SER A 564 -15.60 -30.64 17.53
CA SER A 564 -15.20 -29.27 17.84
C SER A 564 -13.74 -29.05 17.48
N VAL A 565 -13.45 -27.97 16.78
CA VAL A 565 -12.09 -27.46 16.56
C VAL A 565 -11.89 -26.22 17.42
N GLN A 566 -10.75 -26.13 18.09
CA GLN A 566 -10.29 -24.90 18.70
C GLN A 566 -8.97 -24.50 18.06
N LEU A 567 -8.97 -23.36 17.37
CA LEU A 567 -7.78 -22.71 16.86
C LEU A 567 -7.44 -21.53 17.77
N ARG A 568 -6.19 -21.49 18.24
CA ARG A 568 -5.64 -20.34 18.96
C ARG A 568 -4.51 -19.73 18.14
N LEU A 569 -4.59 -18.41 17.96
CA LEU A 569 -3.63 -17.59 17.25
C LEU A 569 -3.04 -16.54 18.21
N PRO A 570 -2.05 -16.91 19.04
CA PRO A 570 -1.47 -15.98 20.01
C PRO A 570 -0.88 -14.75 19.34
N MET A 571 -1.34 -13.57 19.75
CA MET A 571 -0.93 -12.27 19.24
C MET A 571 0.10 -11.65 20.21
N ALA A 572 1.09 -10.95 19.66
CA ALA A 572 2.05 -10.17 20.42
C ALA A 572 1.87 -8.69 20.11
N ALA A 573 1.98 -7.84 21.14
CA ALA A 573 2.02 -6.40 20.96
C ALA A 573 3.39 -6.03 20.37
N MET A 574 3.38 -5.19 19.34
CA MET A 574 4.59 -4.83 18.61
C MET A 574 4.66 -3.32 18.40
N VAL A 575 5.83 -2.75 18.66
CA VAL A 575 6.21 -1.44 18.11
C VAL A 575 6.97 -1.66 16.81
N ARG A 576 6.59 -0.93 15.75
CA ARG A 576 7.32 -0.88 14.49
C ARG A 576 7.71 0.54 14.16
N THR A 577 8.98 0.77 13.91
CA THR A 577 9.51 2.04 13.42
C THR A 577 9.50 2.08 11.89
N GLY A 578 9.19 3.23 11.32
CA GLY A 578 9.22 3.47 9.88
C GLY A 578 9.68 4.88 9.53
N ARG A 579 9.60 5.24 8.25
CA ARG A 579 9.92 6.57 7.74
C ARG A 579 8.74 7.17 7.00
N ASP A 580 8.32 8.35 7.42
CA ASP A 580 7.41 9.22 6.68
C ASP A 580 8.23 9.87 5.57
N ALA A 581 8.16 9.27 4.38
CA ALA A 581 8.89 9.72 3.20
C ALA A 581 8.05 10.64 2.31
N ALA A 582 6.87 11.05 2.78
CA ALA A 582 6.03 11.96 2.04
C ALA A 582 6.67 13.35 1.97
N THR A 583 6.85 13.85 0.75
CA THR A 583 7.35 15.20 0.49
C THR A 583 6.17 16.15 0.27
N GLY A 584 6.24 17.34 0.87
CA GLY A 584 5.24 18.40 0.66
C GLY A 584 3.94 18.20 1.44
N ALA A 585 2.95 19.05 1.13
CA ALA A 585 1.56 18.82 1.57
C ALA A 585 1.00 17.55 0.88
N PRO A 586 -0.10 16.96 1.36
CA PRO A 586 -0.68 15.74 0.77
C PRO A 586 -0.88 15.82 -0.75
N TYR A 587 -1.07 17.03 -1.30
CA TYR A 587 -1.14 17.28 -2.74
C TYR A 587 -0.89 18.75 -3.12
N GLU A 588 -0.37 19.02 -4.33
CA GLU A 588 0.05 20.36 -4.81
C GLU A 588 -0.85 21.01 -5.90
N GLY A 589 -1.88 20.34 -6.40
CA GLY A 589 -2.81 20.93 -7.39
C GLY A 589 -2.81 20.29 -8.79
N ALA A 590 -1.81 19.47 -9.17
CA ALA A 590 -1.71 18.82 -10.49
C ALA A 590 -2.12 17.33 -10.58
N HIS A 591 -3.21 17.01 -11.30
CA HIS A 591 -3.65 15.63 -11.60
C HIS A 591 -2.75 15.03 -12.68
N ARG A 592 -1.56 14.56 -12.30
CA ARG A 592 -0.60 13.97 -13.22
C ARG A 592 0.16 12.84 -12.55
N ALA A 593 0.57 11.88 -13.34
CA ALA A 593 1.51 10.87 -12.88
C ALA A 593 2.82 11.53 -12.41
N THR A 594 3.32 11.07 -11.29
CA THR A 594 4.64 11.38 -10.74
C THR A 594 5.44 10.08 -10.58
N GLN A 595 6.76 10.17 -10.61
CA GLN A 595 7.59 8.99 -10.41
C GLN A 595 7.75 8.69 -8.93
N VAL A 596 7.51 7.43 -8.58
CA VAL A 596 7.87 6.85 -7.29
C VAL A 596 9.04 5.89 -7.47
N ALA A 597 9.81 5.69 -6.41
CA ALA A 597 10.92 4.74 -6.40
C ALA A 597 10.65 3.63 -5.37
N THR A 598 10.98 2.39 -5.71
CA THR A 598 11.02 1.30 -4.73
C THR A 598 12.06 1.63 -3.67
N PRO A 599 11.69 1.73 -2.38
CA PRO A 599 12.64 2.15 -1.35
C PRO A 599 13.75 1.12 -1.17
N GLU A 600 14.94 1.62 -0.85
CA GLU A 600 16.05 0.76 -0.48
C GLU A 600 15.85 0.14 0.89
N ALA A 601 16.26 -1.13 1.04
CA ALA A 601 16.23 -1.81 2.32
C ALA A 601 17.07 -1.02 3.35
N GLY A 602 16.46 -0.69 4.50
CA GLY A 602 17.13 0.09 5.54
C GLY A 602 17.30 1.58 5.22
N SER A 603 16.59 2.11 4.22
CA SER A 603 16.61 3.54 3.90
C SER A 603 16.25 4.41 5.12
N THR A 604 17.02 5.49 5.29
CA THR A 604 16.82 6.51 6.31
C THR A 604 16.08 7.74 5.79
N ARG A 605 15.67 7.73 4.51
CA ARG A 605 14.93 8.82 3.88
C ARG A 605 13.58 9.01 4.56
N GLY A 606 13.21 10.26 4.84
CA GLY A 606 11.99 10.61 5.56
C GLY A 606 12.16 10.81 7.07
N VAL A 607 11.06 11.18 7.72
CA VAL A 607 10.97 11.46 9.16
C VAL A 607 10.68 10.17 9.93
N PRO A 608 11.37 9.84 11.03
CA PRO A 608 11.08 8.63 11.78
C PRO A 608 9.71 8.69 12.45
N TYR A 609 8.97 7.58 12.39
CA TYR A 609 7.75 7.38 13.16
C TYR A 609 7.72 6.00 13.80
N ALA A 610 6.82 5.80 14.76
CA ALA A 610 6.48 4.48 15.28
C ALA A 610 4.97 4.21 15.25
N THR A 611 4.62 2.93 15.14
CA THR A 611 3.25 2.40 15.17
C THR A 611 3.17 1.28 16.19
N VAL A 612 1.98 1.04 16.73
CA VAL A 612 1.71 -0.08 17.65
C VAL A 612 0.68 -1.01 17.01
N SER A 613 0.96 -2.30 16.96
CA SER A 613 0.04 -3.31 16.42
C SER A 613 -0.10 -4.52 17.34
N TYR A 614 -1.21 -5.25 17.19
CA TYR A 614 -1.46 -6.52 17.88
C TYR A 614 -2.31 -7.42 16.97
N GLY A 615 -1.70 -8.49 16.45
CA GLY A 615 -2.29 -9.27 15.36
C GLY A 615 -2.52 -8.40 14.11
N PRO A 616 -3.71 -8.45 13.48
CA PRO A 616 -4.03 -7.61 12.32
C PRO A 616 -4.41 -6.17 12.69
N LEU A 617 -4.60 -5.86 13.98
CA LEU A 617 -5.07 -4.55 14.44
C LEU A 617 -3.91 -3.55 14.60
N LEU A 618 -4.08 -2.37 14.00
CA LEU A 618 -3.32 -1.16 14.29
C LEU A 618 -3.97 -0.47 15.49
N PHE A 619 -3.15 0.05 16.40
CA PHE A 619 -3.59 0.80 17.56
C PHE A 619 -3.24 2.29 17.42
N ALA A 620 -4.12 3.13 17.95
CA ALA A 620 -4.00 4.56 17.90
C ALA A 620 -4.29 5.17 19.28
N LEU A 621 -3.65 6.30 19.58
CA LEU A 621 -4.05 7.16 20.68
C LEU A 621 -5.33 7.88 20.26
N PRO A 622 -6.48 7.62 20.91
CA PRO A 622 -7.73 8.25 20.53
C PRO A 622 -7.77 9.70 21.01
N LEU A 623 -8.28 10.58 20.16
CA LEU A 623 -8.86 11.84 20.59
C LEU A 623 -10.37 11.64 20.45
N ALA A 624 -11.08 11.70 21.57
CA ALA A 624 -12.51 11.42 21.57
C ALA A 624 -13.25 12.41 20.66
N ASP A 625 -14.17 11.90 19.85
CA ASP A 625 -15.19 12.73 19.21
C ASP A 625 -16.29 13.10 20.22
N THR A 626 -16.86 14.31 20.10
CA THR A 626 -17.84 14.84 21.08
C THR A 626 -19.27 14.66 20.61
N THR A 627 -19.87 15.68 19.99
CA THR A 627 -21.25 15.65 19.48
C THR A 627 -21.39 14.87 18.18
N ASP A 628 -20.32 14.77 17.40
CA ASP A 628 -20.29 14.18 16.07
C ASP A 628 -18.86 13.77 15.67
N ALA A 629 -18.74 12.99 14.59
CA ALA A 629 -17.47 12.45 14.08
C ALA A 629 -16.49 13.50 13.49
N ASN A 630 -16.83 14.79 13.51
CA ASN A 630 -16.05 15.92 13.03
C ASN A 630 -15.61 16.90 14.13
N THR A 631 -16.03 16.69 15.38
CA THR A 631 -15.69 17.59 16.49
C THR A 631 -14.85 16.85 17.54
N PRO A 632 -13.52 17.02 17.56
CA PRO A 632 -12.66 16.42 18.57
C PRO A 632 -12.88 17.08 19.93
N ASP A 633 -12.66 16.33 20.99
CA ASP A 633 -12.64 16.83 22.36
C ASP A 633 -11.51 17.87 22.51
N PRO A 634 -11.82 19.15 22.83
CA PRO A 634 -10.80 20.18 22.98
C PRO A 634 -9.86 19.94 24.17
N SER A 635 -10.24 19.05 25.10
CA SER A 635 -9.39 18.60 26.21
C SER A 635 -8.49 17.42 25.84
N ALA A 636 -8.55 16.91 24.61
CA ALA A 636 -7.76 15.77 24.20
C ALA A 636 -6.26 16.08 24.25
N HIS A 637 -5.53 15.27 25.02
CA HIS A 637 -4.08 15.33 25.13
C HIS A 637 -3.45 14.30 24.17
N TRP A 638 -2.72 14.76 23.16
CA TRP A 638 -2.19 13.88 22.09
C TRP A 638 -0.75 14.15 21.69
N ARG A 639 -0.09 15.17 22.26
CA ARG A 639 1.29 15.54 21.93
C ARG A 639 2.29 14.62 22.63
N PHE A 640 2.46 13.44 22.04
CA PHE A 640 3.32 12.38 22.57
C PHE A 640 4.27 11.83 21.52
N ALA A 641 5.49 11.53 21.93
CA ALA A 641 6.42 10.68 21.20
C ALA A 641 6.43 9.28 21.84
N LEU A 642 6.36 8.22 21.05
CA LEU A 642 6.42 6.85 21.56
C LEU A 642 7.85 6.53 22.01
N ASP A 643 7.98 5.93 23.21
CA ASP A 643 9.27 5.44 23.68
C ASP A 643 9.63 4.14 22.96
N VAL A 644 10.38 4.25 21.87
CA VAL A 644 10.75 3.09 21.06
C VAL A 644 11.89 2.27 21.69
N GLN A 645 12.57 2.80 22.71
CA GLN A 645 13.62 2.09 23.44
C GLN A 645 13.02 1.20 24.52
N ASN A 646 12.03 1.71 25.25
CA ASN A 646 11.34 0.98 26.32
C ASN A 646 9.81 1.14 26.19
N PRO A 647 9.18 0.51 25.19
CA PRO A 647 7.79 0.80 24.83
C PRO A 647 6.75 0.33 25.86
N GLY A 648 7.14 -0.45 26.88
CA GLY A 648 6.26 -0.78 28.02
C GLY A 648 4.91 -1.39 27.63
N LEU A 649 4.86 -2.18 26.54
CA LEU A 649 3.61 -2.64 25.97
C LEU A 649 2.85 -3.56 26.95
N THR A 650 1.60 -3.22 27.24
CA THR A 650 0.69 -4.08 28.01
C THR A 650 -0.64 -4.23 27.28
N VAL A 651 -1.22 -5.42 27.35
CA VAL A 651 -2.48 -5.78 26.68
C VAL A 651 -3.58 -5.87 27.73
N ASN A 652 -4.69 -5.16 27.51
CA ASN A 652 -5.86 -5.20 28.39
C ASN A 652 -7.09 -5.67 27.61
N ARG A 653 -7.80 -6.65 28.18
CA ARG A 653 -9.00 -7.25 27.59
C ARG A 653 -10.21 -7.05 28.49
N ALA A 654 -11.36 -6.85 27.87
CA ALA A 654 -12.68 -6.85 28.48
C ALA A 654 -13.61 -7.72 27.62
N ALA A 655 -14.79 -8.04 28.15
CA ALA A 655 -15.80 -8.78 27.40
C ALA A 655 -16.26 -7.99 26.17
N MET A 656 -16.53 -8.71 25.08
CA MET A 656 -17.18 -8.14 23.90
C MET A 656 -18.53 -7.53 24.29
N PRO A 657 -18.85 -6.29 23.88
CA PRO A 657 -20.16 -5.71 24.18
C PRO A 657 -21.27 -6.46 23.42
N ALA A 658 -22.48 -6.42 23.97
CA ALA A 658 -23.64 -7.09 23.39
C ALA A 658 -24.07 -6.54 22.02
N ARG A 659 -23.69 -5.29 21.72
CA ARG A 659 -23.82 -4.66 20.40
C ARG A 659 -22.50 -4.01 20.04
N TRP A 660 -22.02 -4.25 18.83
CA TRP A 660 -20.77 -3.67 18.33
C TRP A 660 -20.98 -2.66 17.21
N ASP A 661 -20.39 -1.48 17.36
CA ASP A 661 -20.41 -0.38 16.39
C ASP A 661 -19.05 0.34 16.32
N TRP A 662 -17.96 -0.33 16.71
CA TRP A 662 -16.62 0.26 16.85
C TRP A 662 -16.57 1.44 17.84
N PRO A 663 -16.97 1.26 19.11
CA PRO A 663 -16.93 2.29 20.13
C PRO A 663 -15.50 2.55 20.61
N LEU A 664 -15.23 3.76 21.12
CA LEU A 664 -13.95 4.08 21.77
C LEU A 664 -13.64 3.14 22.94
N LYS A 665 -14.67 2.71 23.69
CA LYS A 665 -14.56 1.70 24.74
C LYS A 665 -14.48 0.30 24.13
N ALA A 666 -13.36 0.03 23.46
CA ALA A 666 -13.09 -1.25 22.83
C ALA A 666 -12.83 -2.36 23.88
N PRO A 667 -13.18 -3.63 23.58
CA PRO A 667 -12.89 -4.79 24.43
C PRO A 667 -11.39 -5.13 24.47
N LEU A 668 -10.59 -4.51 23.62
CA LEU A 668 -9.15 -4.69 23.55
C LEU A 668 -8.50 -3.30 23.52
N THR A 669 -7.62 -3.04 24.47
CA THR A 669 -6.78 -1.82 24.51
C THR A 669 -5.35 -2.21 24.81
N LEU A 670 -4.41 -1.36 24.37
CA LEU A 670 -3.00 -1.50 24.74
C LEU A 670 -2.58 -0.30 25.58
N ARG A 671 -1.56 -0.46 26.41
CA ARG A 671 -0.77 0.69 26.88
C ARG A 671 0.62 0.64 26.31
N ALA A 672 1.16 1.80 26.00
CA ALA A 672 2.53 1.96 25.55
C ALA A 672 3.15 3.18 26.23
N ASN A 673 4.41 3.09 26.60
CA ASN A 673 5.17 4.20 27.16
C ASN A 673 5.35 5.28 26.10
N ALA A 674 5.03 6.51 26.47
CA ALA A 674 5.21 7.67 25.61
C ALA A 674 5.68 8.86 26.45
N VAL A 675 6.32 9.81 25.77
CA VAL A 675 6.87 11.01 26.39
C VAL A 675 6.14 12.21 25.84
N GLU A 676 5.70 13.10 26.73
CA GLU A 676 5.08 14.36 26.34
C GLU A 676 6.08 15.24 25.59
N THR A 677 5.61 15.88 24.51
CA THR A 677 6.41 16.74 23.64
C THR A 677 5.69 18.06 23.39
N ASP A 678 6.46 19.10 23.08
CA ASP A 678 5.93 20.41 22.65
C ASP A 678 5.57 20.43 21.15
N TRP A 679 5.74 19.31 20.43
CA TRP A 679 5.33 19.17 19.02
C TRP A 679 3.85 19.50 18.84
N ASN A 680 3.59 20.60 18.14
CA ASN A 680 2.24 21.10 17.86
C ASN A 680 2.19 21.63 16.41
N PRO A 681 1.99 20.73 15.42
CA PRO A 681 2.01 21.10 14.02
C PRO A 681 0.80 21.96 13.62
N ASP A 682 0.97 22.80 12.59
CA ASP A 682 -0.13 23.53 11.96
C ASP A 682 -1.18 22.55 11.41
N PRO A 683 -2.46 22.63 11.83
CA PRO A 683 -3.52 21.80 11.27
C PRO A 683 -3.68 21.86 9.76
N ALA A 684 -3.35 22.99 9.12
CA ALA A 684 -3.50 23.19 7.67
C ALA A 684 -2.36 22.52 6.86
N ALA A 685 -1.19 22.33 7.47
CA ALA A 685 -0.03 21.70 6.82
C ALA A 685 0.77 20.85 7.82
N PRO A 686 0.15 19.81 8.41
CA PRO A 686 0.73 19.12 9.55
C PRO A 686 1.92 18.25 9.13
N ARG A 687 2.95 18.21 9.99
CA ARG A 687 4.15 17.37 9.80
C ARG A 687 4.60 16.78 11.12
N LEU A 688 5.19 15.59 11.07
CA LEU A 688 5.92 15.01 12.21
C LEU A 688 7.16 15.85 12.52
N PRO A 689 7.65 15.86 13.77
CA PRO A 689 8.90 16.56 14.10
C PRO A 689 10.05 15.92 13.31
N LEU A 690 10.90 16.76 12.73
CA LEU A 690 11.92 16.30 11.78
C LEU A 690 12.93 15.34 12.43
N LEU A 691 13.23 15.58 13.70
CA LEU A 691 14.17 14.82 14.52
C LEU A 691 13.43 14.01 15.59
N PRO A 692 14.01 12.87 16.04
CA PRO A 692 13.56 12.19 17.24
C PRO A 692 13.47 13.14 18.43
N VAL A 693 12.43 12.98 19.24
CA VAL A 693 12.18 13.83 20.41
C VAL A 693 13.19 13.49 21.50
N THR A 694 14.01 14.47 21.88
CA THR A 694 14.83 14.43 23.09
C THR A 694 13.99 14.90 24.27
N SER A 695 13.99 14.14 25.36
CA SER A 695 13.25 14.53 26.56
C SER A 695 13.90 13.98 27.81
N GLN A 696 13.90 14.82 28.85
CA GLN A 696 14.32 14.46 30.21
C GLN A 696 13.13 14.08 31.08
N LYS A 697 11.90 14.21 30.57
CA LYS A 697 10.69 13.78 31.28
C LYS A 697 10.63 12.24 31.29
N PRO A 698 10.16 11.62 32.37
CA PRO A 698 9.89 10.19 32.38
C PRO A 698 8.83 9.85 31.34
N ALA A 699 8.93 8.65 30.75
CA ALA A 699 7.88 8.12 29.89
C ALA A 699 6.71 7.63 30.75
N ASP A 700 5.50 8.03 30.40
CA ASP A 700 4.26 7.60 31.04
C ASP A 700 3.43 6.75 30.06
N PRO A 701 2.75 5.68 30.53
CA PRO A 701 1.96 4.83 29.67
C PRO A 701 0.68 5.54 29.19
N VAL A 702 0.53 5.68 27.88
CA VAL A 702 -0.72 6.12 27.24
C VAL A 702 -1.57 4.92 26.85
N THR A 703 -2.90 5.08 26.86
CA THR A 703 -3.83 4.01 26.44
C THR A 703 -4.20 4.17 24.97
N LEU A 704 -4.06 3.09 24.21
CA LEU A 704 -4.33 3.00 22.79
C LEU A 704 -5.54 2.08 22.53
N VAL A 705 -6.32 2.43 21.53
CA VAL A 705 -7.49 1.67 21.07
C VAL A 705 -7.29 1.22 19.62
N PRO A 706 -8.00 0.18 19.13
CA PRO A 706 -7.95 -0.20 17.72
C PRO A 706 -8.29 0.99 16.82
N TYR A 707 -7.53 1.16 15.73
CA TYR A 707 -7.60 2.30 14.82
C TYR A 707 -9.03 2.62 14.34
N GLY A 708 -9.81 1.56 14.06
CA GLY A 708 -11.21 1.65 13.64
C GLY A 708 -12.17 2.29 14.65
N CYS A 709 -11.83 2.26 15.95
CA CYS A 709 -12.73 2.72 17.03
C CYS A 709 -12.75 4.24 17.22
N THR A 710 -11.80 4.97 16.61
CA THR A 710 -11.62 6.40 16.82
C THR A 710 -11.64 7.19 15.52
N LYS A 711 -12.16 8.42 15.54
CA LYS A 711 -12.26 9.30 14.35
C LYS A 711 -11.20 10.39 14.32
N PHE A 712 -10.68 10.77 15.48
CA PHE A 712 -9.51 11.60 15.67
C PHE A 712 -8.43 10.80 16.41
N ARG A 713 -7.18 10.87 15.97
CA ARG A 713 -6.17 9.89 16.33
C ARG A 713 -4.75 10.31 16.01
N LEU A 714 -3.84 9.70 16.77
CA LEU A 714 -2.42 9.55 16.44
C LEU A 714 -2.11 8.05 16.36
N SER A 715 -1.76 7.53 15.18
CA SER A 715 -1.31 6.13 15.00
C SER A 715 0.12 6.01 14.47
N MET A 716 0.61 7.07 13.82
CA MET A 716 2.02 7.24 13.46
C MET A 716 2.63 8.28 14.41
N PHE A 717 3.26 7.81 15.48
CA PHE A 717 3.81 8.63 16.54
C PHE A 717 5.17 9.20 16.13
N PRO A 718 5.52 10.43 16.55
CA PRO A 718 6.91 10.80 16.76
C PRO A 718 7.64 9.74 17.61
N VAL A 719 8.96 9.63 17.46
CA VAL A 719 9.76 8.66 18.24
C VAL A 719 10.67 9.38 19.22
N THR A 720 10.96 8.76 20.36
CA THR A 720 12.02 9.21 21.25
C THR A 720 13.40 9.04 20.63
N ALA A 721 14.31 9.96 20.91
CA ALA A 721 15.73 9.79 20.59
C ALA A 721 16.34 8.64 21.40
N GLY A 722 17.30 7.95 20.80
CA GLY A 722 18.18 7.04 21.55
C GLY A 722 19.06 7.81 22.56
N PRO A 723 19.80 7.10 23.42
CA PRO A 723 20.77 7.74 24.29
C PRO A 723 21.80 8.53 23.47
N GLU A 724 22.06 9.78 23.88
CA GLU A 724 23.10 10.61 23.27
C GLU A 724 24.46 9.93 23.46
N VAL A 725 25.29 9.93 22.41
CA VAL A 725 26.65 9.44 22.48
C VAL A 725 27.45 10.24 23.51
N LYS A 726 28.22 9.56 24.35
CA LYS A 726 29.11 10.23 25.31
C LYS A 726 30.44 10.59 24.65
N PRO A 727 31.11 11.69 25.05
CA PRO A 727 32.41 12.07 24.49
C PRO A 727 33.47 10.96 24.57
N ALA A 728 33.46 10.15 25.62
CA ALA A 728 34.38 9.02 25.80
C ALA A 728 34.17 7.87 24.78
N ASP A 729 32.99 7.80 24.16
CA ASP A 729 32.58 6.72 23.26
C ASP A 729 32.72 7.10 21.77
N ILE A 730 33.26 8.27 21.45
CA ILE A 730 33.42 8.73 20.06
C ILE A 730 34.44 7.84 19.33
N ARG A 731 33.98 7.11 18.30
CA ARG A 731 34.82 6.29 17.41
C ARG A 731 34.69 6.67 15.94
N ARG A 732 33.63 7.38 15.56
CA ARG A 732 33.37 7.84 14.19
C ARG A 732 33.01 9.31 14.15
N ILE A 733 33.73 10.12 13.38
CA ILE A 733 33.49 11.56 13.26
C ILE A 733 33.14 11.93 11.81
N LEU A 734 32.01 12.60 11.63
CA LEU A 734 31.61 13.17 10.34
C LEU A 734 31.85 14.67 10.35
N PHE A 735 32.74 15.15 9.48
CA PHE A 735 32.98 16.57 9.25
C PHE A 735 32.28 17.02 7.96
N LEU A 736 31.34 17.95 8.09
CA LEU A 736 30.63 18.57 6.97
C LEU A 736 30.96 20.06 6.96
N GLY A 737 31.60 20.56 5.90
CA GLY A 737 31.84 21.99 5.80
C GLY A 737 32.33 22.40 4.43
N ASN A 738 32.95 23.56 4.31
CA ASN A 738 33.40 24.09 3.02
C ASN A 738 34.92 24.08 2.88
N SER A 739 35.49 25.03 2.13
CA SER A 739 36.93 25.13 1.90
C SER A 739 37.78 25.18 3.18
N ILE A 740 37.25 25.70 4.30
CA ILE A 740 37.94 25.68 5.60
C ILE A 740 38.09 24.24 6.13
N THR A 741 37.16 23.35 5.77
CA THR A 741 37.11 21.95 6.20
C THR A 741 37.91 21.03 5.29
N LEU A 742 37.71 21.15 3.97
CA LEU A 742 38.41 20.35 2.98
C LEU A 742 38.37 21.07 1.63
N HIS A 743 39.51 21.29 0.99
CA HIS A 743 39.54 21.74 -0.39
C HIS A 743 40.67 21.05 -1.15
N GLY A 744 40.34 20.47 -2.30
CA GLY A 744 41.32 19.84 -3.17
C GLY A 744 42.26 20.85 -3.83
N PRO A 745 43.37 20.39 -4.43
CA PRO A 745 44.33 21.28 -5.09
C PRO A 745 43.67 22.11 -6.20
N LYS A 746 44.00 23.39 -6.27
CA LYS A 746 43.46 24.34 -7.24
C LYS A 746 44.53 25.36 -7.64
N ALA A 747 45.20 25.07 -8.75
CA ALA A 747 46.42 25.78 -9.17
C ALA A 747 46.20 27.26 -9.51
N ASP A 748 45.01 27.61 -10.03
CA ASP A 748 44.60 28.99 -10.38
C ASP A 748 44.56 29.93 -9.18
N ILE A 749 44.38 29.40 -7.97
CA ILE A 749 44.43 30.16 -6.72
C ILE A 749 45.69 29.90 -5.88
N GLY A 750 46.68 29.19 -6.44
CA GLY A 750 47.92 28.86 -5.75
C GLY A 750 47.76 27.87 -4.60
N TRP A 751 46.67 27.09 -4.56
CA TRP A 751 46.42 26.09 -3.52
C TRP A 751 46.80 24.70 -4.00
N THR A 752 47.67 24.01 -3.26
CA THR A 752 48.14 22.65 -3.61
C THR A 752 47.74 21.57 -2.59
N GLY A 753 47.15 21.97 -1.47
CA GLY A 753 46.74 21.05 -0.40
C GLY A 753 45.46 20.27 -0.75
N ASN A 754 45.20 19.22 0.03
CA ASN A 754 43.96 18.43 -0.01
C ASN A 754 43.44 18.20 1.43
N TRP A 755 43.24 19.31 2.13
CA TRP A 755 42.83 19.41 3.54
C TRP A 755 42.23 20.82 3.75
N GLY A 756 41.99 21.26 4.98
CA GLY A 756 41.48 22.61 5.24
C GLY A 756 42.33 23.73 4.61
N MET A 757 41.70 24.60 3.81
CA MET A 757 42.42 25.62 3.02
C MET A 757 43.22 26.58 3.92
N ALA A 758 44.46 26.86 3.49
CA ALA A 758 45.46 27.73 4.11
C ALA A 758 46.22 27.19 5.35
N ALA A 759 45.86 26.00 5.86
CA ALA A 759 46.74 25.25 6.77
C ALA A 759 48.00 24.79 6.03
N SER A 760 49.17 24.84 6.70
CA SER A 760 50.47 24.48 6.10
C SER A 760 50.58 23.01 5.73
N SER A 761 49.91 22.15 6.49
CA SER A 761 49.91 20.71 6.33
C SER A 761 48.61 20.11 6.84
N LYS A 762 48.35 18.87 6.45
CA LYS A 762 47.15 18.12 6.83
C LYS A 762 46.97 18.03 8.35
N ASP A 763 48.05 17.80 9.10
CA ASP A 763 48.04 17.70 10.57
C ASP A 763 47.83 19.05 11.29
N LYS A 764 47.79 20.17 10.55
CA LYS A 764 47.55 21.52 11.08
C LYS A 764 46.17 22.06 10.75
N ASP A 765 45.36 21.34 9.97
CA ASP A 765 43.96 21.74 9.79
C ASP A 765 43.12 21.38 11.02
N TYR A 766 41.96 22.03 11.16
CA TYR A 766 41.15 21.81 12.35
C TYR A 766 40.55 20.40 12.41
N VAL A 767 40.31 19.76 11.26
CA VAL A 767 39.72 18.41 11.16
C VAL A 767 40.63 17.38 11.82
N HIS A 768 41.91 17.40 11.46
CA HIS A 768 42.90 16.45 11.98
C HIS A 768 43.32 16.81 13.40
N LEU A 769 43.34 18.10 13.77
CA LEU A 769 43.58 18.54 15.14
C LEU A 769 42.46 18.08 16.10
N VAL A 770 41.18 18.23 15.72
CA VAL A 770 40.04 17.70 16.49
C VAL A 770 40.14 16.18 16.62
N THR A 771 40.41 15.50 15.50
CA THR A 771 40.54 14.02 15.48
C THR A 771 41.66 13.54 16.41
N HIS A 772 42.82 14.21 16.38
CA HIS A 772 43.95 13.87 17.24
C HIS A 772 43.63 14.10 18.73
N ALA A 773 43.07 15.26 19.06
CA ALA A 773 42.72 15.58 20.45
C ALA A 773 41.67 14.61 21.02
N LEU A 774 40.68 14.21 20.23
CA LEU A 774 39.71 13.18 20.65
C LEU A 774 40.33 11.78 20.71
N ALA A 775 41.30 11.46 19.85
CA ALA A 775 42.04 10.20 19.95
C ALA A 775 42.82 10.10 21.27
N GLU A 776 43.47 11.20 21.68
CA GLU A 776 44.15 11.29 22.98
C GLU A 776 43.17 11.12 24.15
N HIS A 777 42.00 11.77 24.07
CA HIS A 777 41.01 11.72 25.14
C HIS A 777 40.31 10.36 25.26
N THR A 778 39.99 9.72 24.13
CA THR A 778 39.20 8.47 24.10
C THR A 778 40.05 7.21 24.08
N GLY A 779 41.38 7.35 23.96
CA GLY A 779 42.34 6.25 23.87
C GLY A 779 42.27 5.44 22.56
N ALA A 780 41.50 5.87 21.56
CA ALA A 780 41.50 5.24 20.24
C ALA A 780 41.30 6.29 19.13
N THR A 781 42.01 6.13 18.02
CA THR A 781 41.88 7.01 16.87
C THR A 781 40.51 6.84 16.20
N PRO A 782 39.66 7.88 16.15
CA PRO A 782 38.38 7.79 15.47
C PRO A 782 38.55 7.59 13.96
N GLU A 783 37.68 6.79 13.37
CA GLU A 783 37.46 6.81 11.92
C GLU A 783 36.80 8.14 11.54
N ILE A 784 37.25 8.78 10.47
CA ILE A 784 36.70 10.07 10.04
C ILE A 784 36.19 10.03 8.62
N MET A 785 35.08 10.72 8.39
CA MET A 785 34.56 11.04 7.08
C MET A 785 34.51 12.56 6.94
N VAL A 786 35.12 13.10 5.89
CA VAL A 786 35.24 14.55 5.68
C VAL A 786 34.63 14.89 4.33
N ARG A 787 33.69 15.84 4.31
CA ARG A 787 33.00 16.26 3.10
C ARG A 787 33.02 17.77 2.94
N ASN A 788 33.42 18.20 1.74
CA ASN A 788 33.14 19.56 1.29
C ASN A 788 31.69 19.62 0.74
N ILE A 789 30.86 20.44 1.38
CA ILE A 789 29.46 20.70 1.02
C ILE A 789 29.24 22.18 0.65
N ALA A 790 30.25 22.86 0.11
CA ALA A 790 30.11 24.25 -0.36
C ALA A 790 29.02 24.39 -1.44
N ASP A 791 28.76 23.34 -2.21
CA ASP A 791 27.68 23.34 -3.21
C ASP A 791 26.29 23.32 -2.56
N PHE A 792 26.13 22.70 -1.38
CA PHE A 792 24.93 22.87 -0.57
C PHE A 792 24.80 24.32 -0.11
N GLU A 793 25.86 24.92 0.41
CA GLU A 793 25.80 26.32 0.88
C GLU A 793 25.38 27.29 -0.22
N ARG A 794 25.87 27.10 -1.45
CA ARG A 794 25.52 27.96 -2.60
C ARG A 794 24.10 27.73 -3.11
N ASN A 795 23.57 26.52 -2.93
CA ASN A 795 22.31 26.07 -3.51
C ASN A 795 21.34 25.51 -2.46
N TYR A 796 21.34 26.06 -1.23
CA TYR A 796 20.67 25.45 -0.08
C TYR A 796 19.17 25.21 -0.30
N ALA A 797 18.53 26.01 -1.15
CA ALA A 797 17.11 25.90 -1.46
C ALA A 797 16.75 24.76 -2.44
N THR A 798 17.71 24.30 -3.25
CA THR A 798 17.48 23.31 -4.34
C THR A 798 18.39 22.08 -4.24
N TYR A 799 19.26 22.01 -3.23
CA TYR A 799 20.19 20.91 -3.06
C TYR A 799 19.48 19.61 -2.66
N ASP A 800 19.70 18.54 -3.42
CA ASP A 800 19.16 17.21 -3.11
C ASP A 800 19.98 16.54 -1.99
N ILE A 801 19.61 16.84 -0.74
CA ILE A 801 20.29 16.30 0.45
C ILE A 801 20.19 14.77 0.47
N ASP A 802 18.98 14.22 0.32
CA ASP A 802 18.75 12.76 0.44
C ASP A 802 19.57 11.97 -0.59
N GLY A 803 19.66 12.46 -1.84
CA GLY A 803 20.43 11.82 -2.91
C GLY A 803 21.94 12.03 -2.78
N GLN A 804 22.40 13.24 -2.47
CA GLN A 804 23.82 13.61 -2.50
C GLN A 804 24.60 13.21 -1.25
N THR A 805 23.92 12.86 -0.16
CA THR A 805 24.58 12.57 1.12
C THR A 805 24.31 11.16 1.66
N LYS A 806 23.83 10.26 0.80
CA LYS A 806 23.52 8.86 1.12
C LYS A 806 24.67 8.08 1.77
N ASP A 807 25.89 8.25 1.28
CA ASP A 807 27.10 7.63 1.83
C ASP A 807 27.45 8.18 3.23
N LEU A 808 27.20 9.48 3.45
CA LEU A 808 27.33 10.12 4.76
C LEU A 808 26.38 9.49 5.78
N PHE A 809 25.19 9.08 5.35
CA PHE A 809 24.18 8.46 6.23
C PHE A 809 24.51 7.01 6.57
N ALA A 810 25.18 6.31 5.66
CA ALA A 810 25.62 4.94 5.90
C ALA A 810 26.69 4.89 7.01
N PHE A 811 27.50 5.95 7.14
CA PHE A 811 28.61 6.06 8.09
C PHE A 811 28.19 5.96 9.56
N ASP A 812 26.97 6.39 9.91
CA ASP A 812 26.40 6.29 11.27
C ASP A 812 27.31 6.93 12.34
N PRO A 813 27.62 8.24 12.24
CA PRO A 813 28.65 8.91 13.04
C PRO A 813 28.32 8.96 14.54
N ASP A 814 29.34 9.01 15.38
CA ASP A 814 29.23 9.24 16.83
C ASP A 814 29.29 10.74 17.17
N LEU A 815 30.02 11.51 16.37
CA LEU A 815 30.12 12.96 16.41
C LEU A 815 29.95 13.55 15.00
N VAL A 816 29.12 14.57 14.89
CA VAL A 816 28.93 15.36 13.66
C VAL A 816 29.43 16.77 13.90
N VAL A 817 30.35 17.25 13.05
CA VAL A 817 30.82 18.64 13.05
C VAL A 817 30.35 19.32 11.79
N LEU A 818 29.36 20.21 11.92
CA LEU A 818 28.79 21.00 10.84
C LEU A 818 29.40 22.41 10.84
N ALA A 819 30.19 22.68 9.82
CA ALA A 819 30.99 23.88 9.65
C ALA A 819 30.67 24.59 8.32
N ILE A 820 29.54 25.28 8.27
CA ILE A 820 29.00 26.00 7.10
C ILE A 820 28.66 27.47 7.42
N GLY A 821 28.32 28.25 6.40
CA GLY A 821 27.88 29.65 6.44
C GLY A 821 28.61 30.56 5.43
N GLU A 822 29.86 30.25 5.10
CA GLU A 822 30.74 31.16 4.33
C GLU A 822 30.33 31.27 2.87
N ASN A 823 29.87 30.19 2.25
CA ASN A 823 29.43 30.22 0.85
C ASN A 823 27.91 30.40 0.70
N VAL A 824 27.19 30.59 1.81
CA VAL A 824 25.75 30.87 1.80
C VAL A 824 25.51 32.28 1.27
N PRO A 825 24.66 32.47 0.25
CA PRO A 825 24.20 33.79 -0.17
C PRO A 825 23.65 34.63 1.00
N ALA A 826 23.66 35.95 0.86
CA ALA A 826 23.10 36.84 1.90
C ALA A 826 21.62 36.52 2.15
N LEU A 827 21.25 36.31 3.42
CA LEU A 827 19.88 35.98 3.83
C LEU A 827 19.04 37.25 4.01
N VAL A 828 18.67 37.87 2.88
CA VAL A 828 18.02 39.19 2.84
C VAL A 828 16.50 39.16 3.04
N SER A 829 15.88 37.97 3.15
CA SER A 829 14.44 37.80 3.36
C SER A 829 14.15 36.68 4.36
N ASP A 830 12.97 36.71 4.98
CA ASP A 830 12.50 35.65 5.89
C ASP A 830 12.31 34.31 5.16
N GLU A 831 11.96 34.35 3.87
CA GLU A 831 11.91 33.17 3.01
C GLU A 831 13.28 32.52 2.85
N ALA A 832 14.33 33.32 2.58
CA ALA A 832 15.70 32.82 2.45
C ALA A 832 16.19 32.20 3.77
N LYS A 833 15.90 32.84 4.91
CA LYS A 833 16.19 32.29 6.25
C LYS A 833 15.47 30.96 6.47
N THR A 834 14.20 30.89 6.11
CA THR A 834 13.36 29.68 6.26
C THR A 834 13.89 28.53 5.40
N GLN A 835 14.22 28.79 4.13
CA GLN A 835 14.79 27.80 3.21
C GLN A 835 16.15 27.30 3.69
N PHE A 836 17.03 28.20 4.15
CA PHE A 836 18.32 27.80 4.70
C PHE A 836 18.17 26.97 5.98
N THR A 837 17.27 27.37 6.88
CA THR A 837 16.94 26.60 8.10
C THR A 837 16.47 25.19 7.74
N ALA A 838 15.52 25.07 6.80
CA ALA A 838 15.00 23.78 6.35
C ALA A 838 16.09 22.88 5.74
N GLY A 839 17.03 23.46 4.96
CA GLY A 839 18.18 22.74 4.41
C GLY A 839 19.12 22.22 5.50
N VAL A 840 19.48 23.06 6.49
CA VAL A 840 20.34 22.66 7.61
C VAL A 840 19.68 21.57 8.46
N MET A 841 18.40 21.75 8.80
CA MET A 841 17.65 20.76 9.56
C MET A 841 17.52 19.43 8.80
N SER A 842 17.39 19.46 7.48
CA SER A 842 17.37 18.27 6.64
C SER A 842 18.72 17.53 6.63
N LEU A 843 19.84 18.25 6.61
CA LEU A 843 21.17 17.64 6.77
C LEU A 843 21.31 16.95 8.14
N LEU A 844 20.91 17.64 9.21
CA LEU A 844 20.95 17.11 10.57
C LEU A 844 20.05 15.89 10.71
N ARG A 845 18.80 15.92 10.21
CA ARG A 845 17.90 14.75 10.20
C ARG A 845 18.58 13.50 9.67
N CYS A 846 19.30 13.64 8.57
CA CYS A 846 19.92 12.49 7.96
C CYS A 846 21.12 11.98 8.77
N ALA A 847 21.92 12.88 9.35
CA ALA A 847 23.04 12.50 10.22
C ALA A 847 22.56 11.84 11.55
N LEU A 848 21.38 12.22 12.05
CA LEU A 848 20.75 11.69 13.25
C LEU A 848 19.80 10.50 12.98
N ALA A 849 19.80 9.97 11.76
CA ALA A 849 18.76 9.03 11.37
C ALA A 849 18.85 7.65 12.06
N LYS A 850 20.06 7.18 12.39
CA LYS A 850 20.29 5.82 12.94
C LYS A 850 20.55 5.81 14.44
N ARG A 851 21.28 6.82 14.94
CA ARG A 851 21.63 6.99 16.35
C ARG A 851 21.52 8.47 16.74
N HIS A 852 21.76 8.76 18.01
CA HIS A 852 21.79 10.12 18.54
C HIS A 852 23.25 10.56 18.77
N PRO A 853 23.98 11.00 17.72
CA PRO A 853 25.35 11.49 17.85
C PRO A 853 25.43 12.78 18.65
N LEU A 854 26.63 13.09 19.13
CA LEU A 854 26.95 14.46 19.49
C LEU A 854 26.96 15.32 18.21
N VAL A 855 26.34 16.48 18.27
CA VAL A 855 26.27 17.42 17.14
C VAL A 855 26.95 18.71 17.54
N VAL A 856 27.92 19.15 16.76
CA VAL A 856 28.55 20.46 16.87
C VAL A 856 28.20 21.25 15.63
N VAL A 857 27.54 22.40 15.80
CA VAL A 857 27.34 23.37 14.72
C VAL A 857 28.12 24.62 15.08
N ARG A 858 28.98 25.09 14.19
CA ARG A 858 29.74 26.33 14.42
C ARG A 858 29.12 27.50 13.65
N SER A 859 29.30 28.72 14.16
CA SER A 859 28.98 29.98 13.46
C SER A 859 29.94 30.24 12.30
N CYS A 860 29.62 31.18 11.40
CA CYS A 860 30.52 31.64 10.35
C CYS A 860 31.87 32.06 10.94
N PHE A 861 32.99 31.61 10.35
CA PHE A 861 34.33 32.09 10.72
C PHE A 861 34.44 33.58 10.38
N TRP A 862 34.00 33.96 9.18
CA TRP A 862 33.73 35.35 8.84
C TRP A 862 32.31 35.70 9.30
N PRO A 863 32.15 36.42 10.42
CA PRO A 863 30.86 36.50 11.11
C PRO A 863 29.75 37.10 10.25
N ASP A 864 28.57 36.50 10.29
CA ASP A 864 27.36 36.99 9.63
C ASP A 864 26.17 36.73 10.55
N ALA A 865 25.62 37.80 11.13
CA ALA A 865 24.61 37.68 12.18
C ALA A 865 23.36 36.93 11.72
N ALA A 866 22.93 37.08 10.46
CA ALA A 866 21.72 36.45 9.95
C ALA A 866 21.92 34.94 9.76
N LYS A 867 23.10 34.53 9.27
CA LYS A 867 23.44 33.11 9.10
C LYS A 867 23.71 32.43 10.44
N ASP A 868 24.42 33.12 11.34
CA ASP A 868 24.76 32.62 12.66
C ASP A 868 23.51 32.40 13.52
N GLU A 869 22.51 33.27 13.40
CA GLU A 869 21.20 33.10 14.03
C GLU A 869 20.51 31.81 13.56
N VAL A 870 20.45 31.57 12.25
CA VAL A 870 19.86 30.36 11.67
C VAL A 870 20.60 29.09 12.14
N LEU A 871 21.94 29.10 12.07
CA LEU A 871 22.75 27.94 12.47
C LEU A 871 22.60 27.65 13.97
N ARG A 872 22.48 28.69 14.81
CA ARG A 872 22.26 28.53 16.24
C ARG A 872 20.89 27.94 16.54
N ALA A 873 19.84 28.42 15.88
CA ALA A 873 18.49 27.88 16.04
C ALA A 873 18.42 26.40 15.62
N ALA A 874 18.97 26.05 14.46
CA ALA A 874 19.01 24.67 13.98
C ALA A 874 19.83 23.75 14.90
N CYS A 875 20.97 24.24 15.42
CA CYS A 875 21.77 23.53 16.41
C CYS A 875 20.96 23.23 17.68
N GLN A 876 20.23 24.22 18.19
CA GLN A 876 19.40 24.06 19.38
C GLN A 876 18.27 23.05 19.16
N GLU A 877 17.60 23.09 18.00
CA GLU A 877 16.54 22.13 17.65
C GLU A 877 17.07 20.69 17.55
N ALA A 878 18.30 20.52 17.10
CA ALA A 878 18.99 19.23 17.07
C ALA A 878 19.62 18.81 18.40
N ASN A 879 19.37 19.52 19.50
CA ASN A 879 20.01 19.31 20.80
C ASN A 879 21.55 19.32 20.72
N GLY A 880 22.10 20.10 19.79
CA GLY A 880 23.52 20.20 19.52
C GLY A 880 24.25 21.24 20.37
N ILE A 881 25.57 21.30 20.16
CA ILE A 881 26.51 22.20 20.82
C ILE A 881 26.89 23.29 19.81
N PHE A 882 26.52 24.54 20.11
CA PHE A 882 26.85 25.67 19.24
C PHE A 882 28.22 26.27 19.59
N VAL A 883 29.11 26.39 18.61
CA VAL A 883 30.44 26.99 18.77
C VAL A 883 30.52 28.31 18.02
N ASP A 884 30.69 29.42 18.73
CA ASP A 884 30.84 30.75 18.12
C ASP A 884 32.28 30.98 17.62
N ALA A 885 32.48 30.79 16.32
CA ALA A 885 33.74 31.02 15.62
C ALA A 885 33.95 32.49 15.23
N GLY A 886 32.93 33.34 15.35
CA GLY A 886 32.99 34.72 14.89
C GLY A 886 34.09 35.56 15.53
N PRO A 887 34.30 35.49 16.87
CA PRO A 887 35.44 36.13 17.52
C PRO A 887 36.79 35.67 16.97
N LEU A 888 36.92 34.39 16.58
CA LEU A 888 38.16 33.83 16.05
C LEU A 888 38.51 34.41 14.68
N GLY A 889 37.52 34.61 13.80
CA GLY A 889 37.77 35.21 12.48
C GLY A 889 37.89 36.73 12.46
N ARG A 890 37.50 37.42 13.55
CA ARG A 890 37.80 38.86 13.72
C ARG A 890 39.23 39.13 14.15
N ASP A 891 39.91 38.16 14.77
CA ASP A 891 41.30 38.29 15.17
C ASP A 891 42.21 38.15 13.93
N PRO A 892 42.89 39.21 13.46
CA PRO A 892 43.73 39.14 12.28
C PRO A 892 44.86 38.12 12.45
N ALA A 893 45.33 37.85 13.68
CA ALA A 893 46.37 36.86 13.95
C ALA A 893 45.97 35.43 13.56
N ASN A 894 44.67 35.14 13.45
CA ASN A 894 44.17 33.84 13.04
C ASN A 894 44.07 33.69 11.51
N ALA A 895 44.18 34.77 10.74
CA ALA A 895 44.18 34.70 9.27
C ALA A 895 45.54 34.23 8.74
N ALA A 896 45.53 33.42 7.67
CA ALA A 896 46.74 32.82 7.12
C ALA A 896 47.78 33.84 6.64
N ARG A 897 47.32 35.02 6.18
CA ARG A 897 48.20 36.16 5.82
C ARG A 897 49.10 36.64 6.95
N SER A 898 48.76 36.35 8.20
CA SER A 898 49.54 36.71 9.38
C SER A 898 50.71 35.75 9.62
N GLU A 899 50.71 34.59 8.96
CA GLU A 899 51.70 33.53 9.11
C GLU A 899 52.58 33.37 7.86
N ARG A 900 51.98 33.50 6.67
CA ARG A 900 52.62 33.21 5.38
C ARG A 900 52.06 34.06 4.24
N THR A 901 52.82 34.18 3.16
CA THR A 901 52.40 34.88 1.92
C THR A 901 51.63 33.94 1.00
N PHE A 902 50.55 34.43 0.39
CA PHE A 902 49.72 33.69 -0.56
C PHE A 902 49.54 34.50 -1.84
N ALA A 903 49.40 33.81 -2.97
CA ALA A 903 49.22 34.44 -4.29
C ALA A 903 47.84 35.09 -4.46
N GLN A 904 46.83 34.59 -3.74
CA GLN A 904 45.46 35.10 -3.78
C GLN A 904 45.02 35.57 -2.40
N ASP A 905 44.40 36.75 -2.35
CA ASP A 905 43.84 37.30 -1.10
C ASP A 905 42.77 36.41 -0.48
N GLY A 906 42.02 35.69 -1.32
CA GLY A 906 41.01 34.72 -0.89
C GLY A 906 41.61 33.65 0.01
N VAL A 907 42.67 32.97 -0.42
CA VAL A 907 43.38 31.95 0.37
C VAL A 907 44.04 32.58 1.61
N ALA A 908 44.57 33.79 1.47
CA ALA A 908 45.23 34.50 2.57
C ALA A 908 44.26 34.94 3.68
N GLY A 909 42.95 34.98 3.40
CA GLY A 909 41.89 35.33 4.34
C GLY A 909 41.34 34.15 5.14
N HIS A 910 41.62 32.91 4.73
CA HIS A 910 41.28 31.69 5.48
C HIS A 910 42.04 31.61 6.81
N PRO A 911 41.58 30.78 7.78
CA PRO A 911 42.34 30.54 8.99
C PRO A 911 43.71 29.90 8.68
N GLY A 912 44.79 30.51 9.19
CA GLY A 912 46.13 29.91 9.19
C GLY A 912 46.26 28.79 10.22
N ASP A 913 47.45 28.26 10.46
CA ASP A 913 47.67 27.18 11.43
C ASP A 913 47.19 27.55 12.83
N ARG A 914 47.38 28.82 13.23
CA ARG A 914 46.88 29.35 14.51
C ARG A 914 45.36 29.41 14.54
N GLY A 915 44.74 29.89 13.46
CA GLY A 915 43.27 29.97 13.34
C GLY A 915 42.62 28.58 13.32
N MET A 916 43.21 27.63 12.58
CA MET A 916 42.78 26.23 12.53
C MET A 916 42.89 25.57 13.90
N LYS A 917 43.99 25.81 14.63
CA LYS A 917 44.13 25.33 16.01
C LYS A 917 43.09 25.95 16.94
N ALA A 918 42.84 27.25 16.85
CA ALA A 918 41.84 27.91 17.69
C ALA A 918 40.43 27.36 17.45
N LEU A 919 40.07 27.08 16.18
CA LEU A 919 38.83 26.39 15.82
C LEU A 919 38.76 24.99 16.42
N ALA A 920 39.82 24.19 16.27
CA ALA A 920 39.89 22.84 16.81
C ALA A 920 39.75 22.83 18.34
N ASP A 921 40.49 23.69 19.04
CA ASP A 921 40.44 23.82 20.50
C ASP A 921 39.03 24.17 20.97
N ALA A 922 38.35 25.11 20.29
CA ALA A 922 36.98 25.50 20.63
C ALA A 922 35.98 24.35 20.46
N ILE A 923 36.10 23.58 19.37
CA ILE A 923 35.25 22.41 19.11
C ILE A 923 35.50 21.32 20.16
N VAL A 924 36.76 20.95 20.40
CA VAL A 924 37.13 19.90 21.37
C VAL A 924 36.67 20.27 22.77
N GLN A 925 36.92 21.51 23.20
CA GLN A 925 36.46 21.97 24.51
C GLN A 925 34.94 21.91 24.66
N ALA A 926 34.20 22.21 23.59
CA ALA A 926 32.74 22.16 23.60
C ALA A 926 32.24 20.70 23.71
N VAL A 927 32.84 19.78 22.95
CA VAL A 927 32.52 18.35 22.99
C VAL A 927 32.82 17.74 24.36
N LEU A 928 34.00 17.99 24.93
CA LEU A 928 34.42 17.38 26.20
C LEU A 928 33.69 17.93 27.44
N LYS A 929 32.95 19.03 27.30
CA LYS A 929 32.12 19.62 28.38
C LYS A 929 30.71 19.04 28.44
N ARG A 930 30.25 18.38 27.37
CA ARG A 930 28.95 17.72 27.29
C ARG A 930 28.96 16.43 28.10
#